data_AF-A0A8D9BRZ1-F1
#
_entry.id   AF-A0A8D9BRZ1-F1
#
_cell.length_a   1.000
_cell.length_b   1.000
_cell.length_c   1.000
_cell.angle_alpha   90.00
_cell.angle_beta   90.00
_cell.angle_gamma   90.00
#
_symmetry.space_group_name_H-M   'P 1'
#
loop_
_entity.id
_entity.type
_entity.pdbx_description
1 polymer ?
#
loop_
_entity_poly.entity_id
_entity_poly.type
_entity_poly.pdbx_seq_one_letter_code
_entity_poly.pdbx_strand_id
1 'polypeptide(L)'
;MFVPTMESGKLMWLLNAMHERRRPCLVVGDTGSTQTTTIQYYLRSLKQNSKKHYSQLTVPFTSFTTSRDMLLALESAVNKDTRDRELLLFIDDVNLPKCDGFGTQEPIAFLKFLIENGGCFGRDKNLNWRSFKNTSYFSAVNTPLHHAHLSLDPRFLSLFSIIYTNPLSDSTLVRIYGSILSGHWTQFEEDIRTSVPDIVEMTVDLYKIALAELHPTPAKFQYWLSTRDLSRLTRRLLSITPKLFNTVGTVLRAWRNEFERAVCNRLHTQEDQLLMNGHITEALTKWFPGHVNTVMKDPLVMGELGYEDYQDMGDYSAIENYFVKMQNEYNSFKPIQGPTLDLVLFEDMLQHLYRLYRTLRKPNSHCMLLGLEGEGKRSLVGLATFAAGRKFIKLDNCRVDNLTQFRQDLKAMFKTVVHEKETKVIVIKEHEITNDGCLDLINSIITLGVPPSLYTYKEKQVICSGVKGIIDSDQGIEQMKQTLVQEDPTLCQNEMNLTVKAMIKNLMEETLEEEYQTSDVIPSVCAEEDKTKLITLEDDSGENEESEAWKYFVSQVAANVHVVFCASPTSDTLRSRCRNFPALYNNTYINRIPPWSHDALLAVATKFIEPSTLLPEDLKPSIIEHLLFTHASISQFVEEYQRVLNRYAFFSFKHYLSFVKSFIKMIEQKLQTRSTDGYSIQQKINLLEAAIDIVSRQQGLDNLDSMLELEGSEASFTENPITGTPITENPMTAIKVEELIEMLGPVRVRWGEELATLVTTRTNAVGACLLGAGFMVYASPFSQEFRNRMIYDTWQTHLVDASIPIDSEFLVEEFLCGDDFERRHLNTWRSDELSLDQFSIQNALLVTKGNRFPLCIDPEGRAINWILNREKTNHLKVASFSDTDWYRLLIEAMKYGHTFVINDVESVDPIIEVVLEKNIIQKKGPCSVFLGSTECAYNPGFRLYLTTRKSYSTFKSWVFNKAMVIDFSMTPEALEEMFLSRTIEKETDYEEQYERSLAAVRSNKQNYSTFNKHVMTELTRANVWNKNAALDNIKKNLEKCKEAKDKLLEAESIVATLAPMRDLYRPIAKRAVILYQARKDMTKVNHMYQFSLERFIDKVFPNSFDPSQNSIQNRSMQSAQSIDKETEQIEQDQDYELNQRLISVVDSLTVNCYKHICLALFEKHKILFSLQVALRVQLSMDLITRPELDFFMRVV
;
A
#
# COMPACT_ATOMS: atom_id res chain seq x y z
N MET A 1 -37.87 12.02 3.91
CA MET A 1 -38.23 12.90 5.03
C MET A 1 -38.04 14.34 4.60
N PHE A 2 -39.09 15.15 4.67
CA PHE A 2 -39.08 16.57 4.35
C PHE A 2 -40.07 17.26 5.30
N VAL A 3 -39.64 18.33 5.97
CA VAL A 3 -40.51 19.11 6.85
C VAL A 3 -40.79 20.45 6.16
N PRO A 4 -42.05 20.75 5.81
CA PRO A 4 -42.38 21.99 5.15
C PRO A 4 -42.16 23.18 6.09
N THR A 5 -41.30 24.10 5.66
CA THR A 5 -41.06 25.40 6.28
C THR A 5 -41.77 26.51 5.52
N MET A 6 -41.90 27.70 6.13
CA MET A 6 -42.45 28.88 5.47
C MET A 6 -41.72 29.22 4.16
N GLU A 7 -40.40 29.08 4.15
CA GLU A 7 -39.57 29.32 2.96
C GLU A 7 -39.82 28.28 1.87
N SER A 8 -39.91 27.01 2.25
CA SER A 8 -40.23 25.95 1.29
C SER A 8 -41.63 26.10 0.68
N GLY A 9 -42.62 26.54 1.47
CA GLY A 9 -43.97 26.82 0.98
C GLY A 9 -43.99 27.97 -0.02
N LYS A 10 -43.23 29.04 0.24
CA LYS A 10 -43.05 30.15 -0.72
C LYS A 10 -42.40 29.68 -2.02
N LEU A 11 -41.36 28.84 -1.93
CA LEU A 11 -40.69 28.29 -3.10
C LEU A 11 -41.63 27.38 -3.90
N MET A 12 -42.38 26.50 -3.25
CA MET A 12 -43.36 25.64 -3.90
C MET A 12 -44.44 26.45 -4.63
N TRP A 13 -44.93 27.53 -4.02
CA TRP A 13 -45.89 28.43 -4.67
C TRP A 13 -45.32 29.09 -5.92
N LEU A 14 -44.07 29.58 -5.85
CA LEU A 14 -43.37 30.14 -7.01
C LEU A 14 -43.16 29.11 -8.12
N LEU A 15 -42.76 27.89 -7.77
CA LEU A 15 -42.59 26.78 -8.72
C LEU A 15 -43.92 26.44 -9.42
N ASN A 16 -45.04 26.44 -8.67
CA ASN A 16 -46.36 26.22 -9.25
C ASN A 16 -46.77 27.35 -10.22
N ALA A 17 -46.60 28.60 -9.80
CA ALA A 17 -46.94 29.75 -10.63
C ALA A 17 -46.16 29.79 -11.96
N MET A 18 -44.90 29.34 -11.96
CA MET A 18 -44.08 29.26 -13.17
C MET A 18 -44.41 28.02 -14.02
N HIS A 19 -44.73 26.89 -13.38
CA HIS A 19 -45.15 25.66 -14.06
C HIS A 19 -46.46 25.87 -14.83
N GLU A 20 -47.46 26.52 -14.24
CA GLU A 20 -48.72 26.88 -14.93
C GLU A 20 -48.48 27.72 -16.18
N ARG A 21 -47.42 28.55 -16.19
CA ARG A 21 -47.01 29.39 -17.32
C ARG A 21 -46.06 28.69 -18.30
N ARG A 22 -45.72 27.41 -18.07
CA ARG A 22 -44.73 26.64 -18.84
C ARG A 22 -43.37 27.33 -18.99
N ARG A 23 -42.96 28.10 -17.96
CA ARG A 23 -41.66 28.78 -17.92
C ARG A 23 -40.62 27.88 -17.22
N PRO A 24 -39.46 27.60 -17.84
CA PRO A 24 -38.36 26.92 -17.18
C PRO A 24 -37.92 27.64 -15.90
N CYS A 25 -37.64 26.89 -14.83
CA CYS A 25 -37.21 27.44 -13.55
C CYS A 25 -35.79 27.02 -13.19
N LEU A 26 -34.96 27.98 -12.78
CA LEU A 26 -33.63 27.74 -12.25
C LEU A 26 -33.59 28.22 -10.80
N VAL A 27 -33.52 27.29 -9.86
CA VAL A 27 -33.34 27.60 -8.44
C VAL A 27 -31.86 27.69 -8.15
N VAL A 28 -31.44 28.80 -7.53
CA VAL A 28 -30.06 29.07 -7.14
C VAL A 28 -30.01 29.26 -5.64
N GLY A 29 -28.92 28.84 -5.02
CA GLY A 29 -28.69 29.12 -3.61
C GLY A 29 -27.46 28.42 -3.09
N ASP A 30 -27.15 28.70 -1.83
CA ASP A 30 -25.91 28.25 -1.23
C ASP A 30 -25.97 26.75 -0.93
N THR A 31 -24.80 26.16 -0.82
CA THR A 31 -24.62 24.75 -0.54
C THR A 31 -25.21 24.37 0.82
N GLY A 32 -26.08 23.37 0.85
CA GLY A 32 -26.85 23.00 2.05
C GLY A 32 -28.24 23.63 2.16
N SER A 33 -28.63 24.44 1.19
CA SER A 33 -30.03 24.83 1.00
C SER A 33 -30.88 23.64 0.53
N THR A 34 -32.15 23.61 0.93
CA THR A 34 -33.08 22.50 0.66
C THR A 34 -33.64 22.50 -0.77
N GLN A 35 -32.96 23.12 -1.73
CA GLN A 35 -33.46 23.33 -3.10
C GLN A 35 -33.85 22.02 -3.78
N THR A 36 -32.89 21.11 -3.96
CA THR A 36 -33.09 19.80 -4.61
C THR A 36 -34.21 19.02 -3.92
N THR A 37 -34.24 19.02 -2.58
CA THR A 37 -35.26 18.31 -1.81
C THR A 37 -36.64 18.95 -1.96
N THR A 38 -36.73 20.28 -1.99
CA THR A 38 -37.99 21.01 -2.14
C THR A 38 -38.55 20.84 -3.55
N ILE A 39 -37.71 20.88 -4.58
CA ILE A 39 -38.11 20.61 -5.97
C ILE A 39 -38.59 19.17 -6.11
N GLN A 40 -37.83 18.19 -5.60
CA GLN A 40 -38.26 16.79 -5.64
C GLN A 40 -39.57 16.55 -4.90
N TYR A 41 -39.77 17.21 -3.75
CA TYR A 41 -41.02 17.15 -3.01
C TYR A 41 -42.19 17.75 -3.81
N TYR A 42 -41.99 18.93 -4.40
CA TYR A 42 -42.96 19.57 -5.29
C TYR A 42 -43.34 18.65 -6.47
N LEU A 43 -42.37 18.07 -7.16
CA LEU A 43 -42.61 17.16 -8.29
C LEU A 43 -43.40 15.91 -7.88
N ARG A 44 -43.14 15.36 -6.69
CA ARG A 44 -43.92 14.24 -6.14
C ARG A 44 -45.35 14.66 -5.83
N SER A 45 -45.54 15.84 -5.23
CA SER A 45 -46.87 16.37 -4.90
C SER A 45 -47.72 16.62 -6.15
N LEU A 46 -47.12 17.10 -7.24
CA LEU A 46 -47.81 17.25 -8.52
C LEU A 46 -48.31 15.93 -9.09
N LYS A 47 -47.49 14.87 -8.98
CA LYS A 47 -47.85 13.53 -9.48
C LYS A 47 -49.00 12.90 -8.68
N GLN A 48 -49.10 13.18 -7.39
CA GLN A 48 -50.14 12.63 -6.51
C GLN A 48 -51.46 13.41 -6.59
N ASN A 49 -51.40 14.75 -6.70
CA ASN A 49 -52.58 15.61 -6.52
C ASN A 49 -53.32 15.97 -7.81
N SER A 50 -52.76 15.70 -9.00
CA SER A 50 -53.35 16.11 -10.27
C SER A 50 -54.06 14.96 -10.99
N LYS A 51 -55.16 15.28 -11.71
CA LYS A 51 -55.79 14.37 -12.68
C LYS A 51 -54.98 14.17 -13.97
N LYS A 52 -53.84 14.86 -14.14
CA LYS A 52 -52.96 14.76 -15.33
C LYS A 52 -51.88 13.71 -15.11
N HIS A 53 -51.57 12.94 -16.15
CA HIS A 53 -50.50 11.94 -16.10
C HIS A 53 -49.12 12.61 -16.25
N TYR A 54 -48.34 12.61 -15.18
CA TYR A 54 -46.97 13.14 -15.16
C TYR A 54 -45.90 12.03 -15.16
N SER A 55 -44.88 12.19 -15.99
CA SER A 55 -43.64 11.41 -15.95
C SER A 55 -42.51 12.26 -15.37
N GLN A 56 -41.75 11.75 -14.41
CA GLN A 56 -40.63 12.47 -13.79
C GLN A 56 -39.30 11.85 -14.26
N LEU A 57 -38.39 12.69 -14.76
CA LEU A 57 -37.00 12.33 -15.04
C LEU A 57 -36.07 13.25 -14.26
N THR A 58 -35.19 12.67 -13.46
CA THR A 58 -34.16 13.42 -12.72
C THR A 58 -32.78 13.05 -13.27
N VAL A 59 -31.99 14.07 -13.64
CA VAL A 59 -30.65 13.91 -14.21
C VAL A 59 -29.66 14.76 -13.41
N PRO A 60 -28.79 14.16 -12.58
CA PRO A 60 -27.71 14.89 -11.94
C PRO A 60 -26.60 15.15 -12.95
N PHE A 61 -26.17 16.40 -13.08
CA PHE A 61 -25.02 16.74 -13.90
C PHE A 61 -23.72 16.52 -13.13
N THR A 62 -22.74 15.98 -13.84
CA THR A 62 -21.36 15.85 -13.37
C THR A 62 -20.43 16.57 -14.34
N SER A 63 -19.17 16.71 -13.94
CA SER A 63 -18.14 17.27 -14.82
C SER A 63 -17.90 16.50 -16.12
N PHE A 64 -18.38 15.25 -16.21
CA PHE A 64 -18.21 14.38 -17.38
C PHE A 64 -19.52 14.07 -18.11
N THR A 65 -20.65 14.64 -17.66
CA THR A 65 -21.93 14.46 -18.35
C THR A 65 -21.85 15.05 -19.75
N THR A 66 -22.00 14.20 -20.76
CA THR A 66 -21.98 14.62 -22.17
C THR A 66 -23.39 14.93 -22.65
N SER A 67 -23.49 15.66 -23.76
CA SER A 67 -24.77 15.86 -24.44
C SER A 67 -25.41 14.54 -24.92
N ARG A 68 -24.60 13.50 -25.18
CA ARG A 68 -25.08 12.16 -25.55
C ARG A 68 -25.76 11.47 -24.38
N ASP A 69 -25.19 11.56 -23.18
CA ASP A 69 -25.79 10.96 -21.99
C ASP A 69 -27.12 11.64 -21.65
N MET A 70 -27.20 12.96 -21.84
CA MET A 70 -28.46 13.69 -21.68
C MET A 70 -29.52 13.26 -22.71
N LEU A 71 -29.14 13.08 -23.98
CA LEU A 71 -30.04 12.55 -25.00
C LEU A 71 -30.54 11.14 -24.65
N LEU A 72 -29.64 10.24 -24.22
CA LEU A 72 -30.01 8.89 -23.80
C LEU A 72 -30.95 8.90 -22.58
N ALA A 73 -30.73 9.81 -21.63
CA ALA A 73 -31.62 9.97 -20.48
C ALA A 73 -33.04 10.37 -20.92
N LEU A 74 -33.16 11.33 -21.85
CA LEU A 74 -34.46 11.74 -22.44
C LEU A 74 -35.13 10.60 -23.20
N GLU A 75 -34.38 9.90 -24.07
CA GLU A 75 -34.89 8.74 -24.82
C GLU A 75 -35.33 7.60 -23.89
N SER A 76 -34.70 7.46 -22.73
CA SER A 76 -35.09 6.46 -21.73
C SER A 76 -36.44 6.75 -21.06
N ALA A 77 -36.93 7.99 -21.15
CA ALA A 77 -38.16 8.46 -20.50
C ALA A 77 -39.31 8.72 -21.48
N VAL A 78 -39.03 8.86 -22.78
CA VAL A 78 -40.00 9.26 -23.82
C VAL A 78 -40.23 8.11 -24.81
N ASN A 79 -41.50 7.78 -25.06
CA ASN A 79 -41.91 6.84 -26.12
C ASN A 79 -42.66 7.58 -27.25
N LYS A 80 -42.83 6.94 -28.42
CA LYS A 80 -43.63 7.47 -29.55
C LYS A 80 -45.13 7.54 -29.25
N ASP A 81 -45.60 6.75 -28.28
CA ASP A 81 -47.02 6.57 -27.96
C ASP A 81 -47.49 7.36 -26.72
N THR A 82 -46.59 8.01 -25.97
CA THR A 82 -46.91 8.78 -24.75
C THR A 82 -47.40 10.20 -25.08
N ARG A 83 -48.46 10.35 -25.89
CA ARG A 83 -48.94 11.67 -26.36
C ARG A 83 -49.68 12.49 -25.29
N ASP A 84 -50.24 11.83 -24.27
CA ASP A 84 -51.09 12.45 -23.26
C ASP A 84 -50.39 12.72 -21.91
N ARG A 85 -49.08 12.44 -21.81
CA ARG A 85 -48.29 12.64 -20.58
C ARG A 85 -47.40 13.87 -20.67
N GLU A 86 -47.31 14.62 -19.57
CA GLU A 86 -46.34 15.71 -19.45
C GLU A 86 -45.05 15.21 -18.77
N LEU A 87 -43.91 15.47 -19.39
CA LEU A 87 -42.60 15.10 -18.86
C LEU A 87 -42.04 16.24 -18.00
N LEU A 88 -41.88 15.97 -16.71
CA LEU A 88 -41.22 16.85 -15.75
C LEU A 88 -39.73 16.49 -15.69
N LEU A 89 -38.89 17.32 -16.32
CA LEU A 89 -37.44 17.14 -16.33
C LEU A 89 -36.82 17.98 -15.20
N PHE A 90 -36.17 17.31 -14.26
CA PHE A 90 -35.38 17.94 -13.21
C PHE A 90 -33.89 17.71 -13.42
N ILE A 91 -33.11 18.78 -13.53
CA ILE A 91 -31.65 18.73 -13.70
C ILE A 91 -30.99 19.30 -12.45
N ASP A 92 -30.21 18.47 -11.78
CA ASP A 92 -29.46 18.86 -10.57
C ASP A 92 -28.03 19.26 -10.96
N ASP A 93 -27.46 20.24 -10.25
CA ASP A 93 -26.08 20.73 -10.44
C ASP A 93 -25.72 21.14 -11.89
N VAL A 94 -26.57 21.95 -12.53
CA VAL A 94 -26.41 22.32 -13.95
C VAL A 94 -25.04 22.96 -14.28
N ASN A 95 -24.38 23.59 -13.30
CA ASN A 95 -23.12 24.31 -13.49
C ASN A 95 -21.84 23.46 -13.41
N LEU A 96 -21.96 22.15 -13.24
CA LEU A 96 -20.82 21.25 -13.07
C LEU A 96 -20.11 20.75 -14.35
N PRO A 97 -20.78 20.59 -15.52
CA PRO A 97 -20.14 20.09 -16.73
C PRO A 97 -18.91 20.90 -17.15
N LYS A 98 -17.81 20.22 -17.49
CA LYS A 98 -16.58 20.89 -17.92
C LYS A 98 -16.77 21.64 -19.25
N CYS A 99 -16.01 22.72 -19.41
CA CYS A 99 -15.88 23.39 -20.69
C CYS A 99 -14.92 22.62 -21.60
N ASP A 100 -15.25 22.57 -22.88
CA ASP A 100 -14.35 22.10 -23.94
C ASP A 100 -13.19 23.10 -24.14
N GLY A 101 -12.22 22.78 -24.99
CA GLY A 101 -11.09 23.67 -25.31
C GLY A 101 -11.50 25.06 -25.84
N PHE A 102 -12.74 25.21 -26.29
CA PHE A 102 -13.34 26.47 -26.74
C PHE A 102 -14.13 27.22 -25.66
N GLY A 103 -14.16 26.73 -24.42
CA GLY A 103 -14.94 27.33 -23.33
C GLY A 103 -16.43 26.96 -23.31
N THR A 104 -16.91 26.15 -24.25
CA THR A 104 -18.32 25.73 -24.34
C THR A 104 -18.60 24.53 -23.45
N GLN A 105 -19.71 24.55 -22.71
CA GLN A 105 -20.21 23.37 -21.98
C GLN A 105 -21.20 22.60 -22.87
N GLU A 106 -20.78 21.45 -23.39
CA GLU A 106 -21.55 20.64 -24.36
C GLU A 106 -23.00 20.32 -23.93
N PRO A 107 -23.29 19.79 -22.72
CA PRO A 107 -24.66 19.45 -22.33
C PRO A 107 -25.56 20.68 -22.16
N ILE A 108 -25.00 21.82 -21.74
CA ILE A 108 -25.76 23.07 -21.58
C ILE A 108 -26.10 23.66 -22.95
N ALA A 109 -25.17 23.63 -23.90
CA ALA A 109 -25.43 24.03 -25.27
C ALA A 109 -26.55 23.18 -25.91
N PHE A 110 -26.55 21.87 -25.62
CA PHE A 110 -27.62 20.97 -26.05
C PHE A 110 -28.96 21.29 -25.39
N LEU A 111 -29.00 21.51 -24.07
CA LEU A 111 -30.23 21.91 -23.35
C LEU A 111 -30.79 23.23 -23.86
N LYS A 112 -29.93 24.21 -24.11
CA LYS A 112 -30.32 25.48 -24.72
C LYS A 112 -31.02 25.24 -26.05
N PHE A 113 -30.41 24.46 -26.94
CA PHE A 113 -30.98 24.12 -28.24
C PHE A 113 -32.33 23.41 -28.11
N LEU A 114 -32.45 22.49 -27.16
CA LEU A 114 -33.66 21.73 -26.89
C LEU A 114 -34.82 22.62 -26.40
N ILE A 115 -34.53 23.56 -25.50
CA ILE A 115 -35.52 24.49 -24.93
C ILE A 115 -35.96 25.52 -25.97
N GLU A 116 -35.04 26.06 -26.77
CA GLU A 116 -35.35 27.06 -27.81
C GLU A 116 -36.20 26.48 -28.94
N ASN A 117 -35.87 25.26 -29.42
CA ASN A 117 -36.49 24.70 -30.61
C ASN A 117 -37.54 23.61 -30.32
N GLY A 118 -37.71 23.19 -29.07
CA GLY A 118 -38.67 22.14 -28.68
C GLY A 118 -38.36 20.76 -29.28
N GLY A 119 -37.10 20.51 -29.65
CA GLY A 119 -36.68 19.29 -30.35
C GLY A 119 -35.17 19.19 -30.54
N CYS A 120 -34.72 18.02 -30.97
CA CYS A 120 -33.32 17.79 -31.34
C CYS A 120 -33.18 16.84 -32.53
N PHE A 121 -32.02 16.88 -33.19
CA PHE A 121 -31.67 15.90 -34.21
C PHE A 121 -31.19 14.60 -33.56
N GLY A 122 -31.62 13.45 -34.10
CA GLY A 122 -31.05 12.16 -33.74
C GLY A 122 -29.58 12.09 -34.17
N ARG A 123 -28.73 11.49 -33.34
CA ARG A 123 -27.30 11.29 -33.63
C ARG A 123 -27.01 10.11 -34.57
N ASP A 124 -28.05 9.50 -35.13
CA ASP A 124 -27.94 8.47 -36.13
C ASP A 124 -27.61 9.07 -37.50
N LYS A 125 -27.08 8.27 -38.43
CA LYS A 125 -26.73 8.71 -39.80
C LYS A 125 -27.88 9.39 -40.56
N ASN A 126 -29.12 9.16 -40.15
CA ASN A 126 -30.32 9.63 -40.84
C ASN A 126 -30.76 11.05 -40.43
N LEU A 127 -30.12 11.68 -39.42
CA LEU A 127 -30.41 13.06 -38.96
C LEU A 127 -31.90 13.39 -38.79
N ASN A 128 -32.68 12.46 -38.23
CA ASN A 128 -34.11 12.66 -38.04
C ASN A 128 -34.37 13.72 -36.96
N TRP A 129 -35.21 14.72 -37.27
CA TRP A 129 -35.72 15.67 -36.27
C TRP A 129 -36.67 14.98 -35.30
N ARG A 130 -36.44 15.13 -34.01
CA ARG A 130 -37.25 14.58 -32.92
C ARG A 130 -37.81 15.75 -32.11
N SER A 131 -39.12 15.96 -32.15
CA SER A 131 -39.79 16.99 -31.36
C SER A 131 -40.25 16.43 -30.02
N PHE A 132 -39.92 17.13 -28.94
CA PHE A 132 -40.39 16.82 -27.59
C PHE A 132 -41.53 17.78 -27.25
N LYS A 133 -42.75 17.24 -27.18
CA LYS A 133 -43.95 18.01 -26.81
C LYS A 133 -44.28 17.78 -25.33
N ASN A 134 -44.91 18.76 -24.70
CA ASN A 134 -45.33 18.72 -23.29
C ASN A 134 -44.18 18.38 -22.32
N THR A 135 -43.12 19.19 -22.34
CA THR A 135 -42.00 19.10 -21.39
C THR A 135 -41.94 20.34 -20.50
N SER A 136 -41.74 20.13 -19.20
CA SER A 136 -41.51 21.17 -18.20
C SER A 136 -40.11 21.01 -17.60
N TYR A 137 -39.38 22.11 -17.47
CA TYR A 137 -37.97 22.12 -17.08
C TYR A 137 -37.76 22.77 -15.71
N PHE A 138 -37.13 22.01 -14.80
CA PHE A 138 -36.70 22.48 -13.49
C PHE A 138 -35.20 22.22 -13.32
N SER A 139 -34.48 23.21 -12.81
CA SER A 139 -33.04 23.14 -12.63
C SER A 139 -32.65 23.66 -11.26
N ALA A 140 -31.64 23.06 -10.63
CA ALA A 140 -31.03 23.53 -9.39
C ALA A 140 -29.53 23.78 -9.57
N VAL A 141 -29.02 24.85 -8.96
CA VAL A 141 -27.62 25.26 -9.03
C VAL A 141 -27.12 25.78 -7.68
N ASN A 142 -25.97 25.27 -7.26
CA ASN A 142 -25.22 25.85 -6.15
C ASN A 142 -24.52 27.16 -6.58
N THR A 143 -24.55 28.19 -5.73
CA THR A 143 -23.91 29.48 -6.00
C THR A 143 -22.42 29.32 -6.34
N PRO A 144 -21.90 30.08 -7.32
CA PRO A 144 -20.53 29.93 -7.82
C PRO A 144 -19.43 30.51 -6.91
N LEU A 145 -19.69 30.68 -5.61
CA LEU A 145 -18.73 31.23 -4.63
C LEU A 145 -17.42 30.44 -4.54
N HIS A 146 -17.41 29.19 -5.01
CA HIS A 146 -16.20 28.37 -5.08
C HIS A 146 -15.68 28.21 -6.49
N HIS A 147 -14.36 28.23 -6.64
CA HIS A 147 -13.60 28.00 -7.88
C HIS A 147 -13.97 26.70 -8.64
N ALA A 148 -14.80 25.83 -8.05
CA ALA A 148 -15.35 24.60 -8.62
C ALA A 148 -16.47 24.80 -9.64
N HIS A 149 -17.27 25.84 -9.46
CA HIS A 149 -18.49 26.03 -10.22
C HIS A 149 -18.25 26.97 -11.39
N LEU A 150 -18.60 26.51 -12.59
CA LEU A 150 -18.43 27.27 -13.82
C LEU A 150 -19.60 28.26 -13.97
N SER A 151 -19.30 29.44 -14.52
CA SER A 151 -20.34 30.40 -14.89
C SER A 151 -21.15 29.85 -16.07
N LEU A 152 -22.48 29.85 -15.95
CA LEU A 152 -23.38 29.44 -17.02
C LEU A 152 -23.43 30.48 -18.16
N ASP A 153 -23.65 30.03 -19.40
CA ASP A 153 -23.84 30.92 -20.56
C ASP A 153 -25.04 31.87 -20.33
N PRO A 154 -24.87 33.20 -20.43
CA PRO A 154 -25.96 34.17 -20.30
C PRO A 154 -27.14 33.90 -21.23
N ARG A 155 -26.89 33.34 -22.42
CA ARG A 155 -27.93 32.98 -23.38
C ARG A 155 -28.80 31.84 -22.86
N PHE A 156 -28.20 30.86 -22.17
CA PHE A 156 -28.94 29.79 -21.51
C PHE A 156 -29.75 30.35 -20.33
N LEU A 157 -29.15 31.21 -19.50
CA LEU A 157 -29.84 31.84 -18.36
C LEU A 157 -31.07 32.66 -18.78
N SER A 158 -31.03 33.31 -19.95
CA SER A 158 -32.16 34.10 -20.46
C SER A 158 -33.45 33.29 -20.69
N LEU A 159 -33.35 31.97 -20.82
CA LEU A 159 -34.49 31.05 -21.00
C LEU A 159 -35.18 30.68 -19.68
N PHE A 160 -34.51 30.88 -18.55
CA PHE A 160 -34.98 30.45 -17.23
C PHE A 160 -35.46 31.62 -16.38
N SER A 161 -36.47 31.35 -15.55
CA SER A 161 -36.82 32.21 -14.42
C SER A 161 -35.92 31.82 -13.25
N ILE A 162 -35.05 32.74 -12.83
CA ILE A 162 -34.07 32.51 -11.77
C ILE A 162 -34.70 32.82 -10.42
N ILE A 163 -34.69 31.85 -9.50
CA ILE A 163 -35.21 31.99 -8.14
C ILE A 163 -34.05 31.78 -7.17
N TYR A 164 -33.68 32.81 -6.42
CA TYR A 164 -32.65 32.70 -5.39
C TYR A 164 -33.26 32.26 -4.06
N THR A 165 -32.61 31.31 -3.40
CA THR A 165 -32.99 30.76 -2.09
C THR A 165 -31.93 31.10 -1.06
N ASN A 166 -32.36 31.68 0.05
CA ASN A 166 -31.50 32.01 1.17
C ASN A 166 -31.11 30.74 1.94
N PRO A 167 -29.95 30.73 2.63
CA PRO A 167 -29.64 29.70 3.60
C PRO A 167 -30.68 29.68 4.73
N LEU A 168 -30.92 28.49 5.29
CA LEU A 168 -31.89 28.30 6.37
C LEU A 168 -31.46 29.03 7.64
N SER A 169 -32.40 29.72 8.29
CA SER A 169 -32.15 30.33 9.61
C SER A 169 -32.03 29.25 10.71
N ASP A 170 -31.33 29.58 11.78
CA ASP A 170 -31.13 28.67 12.92
C ASP A 170 -32.45 28.26 13.57
N SER A 171 -33.36 29.22 13.73
CA SER A 171 -34.71 28.96 14.25
C SER A 171 -35.48 27.96 13.37
N THR A 172 -35.24 28.01 12.05
CA THR A 172 -35.82 27.06 11.10
C THR A 172 -35.19 25.68 11.26
N LEU A 173 -33.86 25.59 11.43
CA LEU A 173 -33.16 24.32 11.65
C LEU A 173 -33.62 23.63 12.94
N VAL A 174 -33.71 24.39 14.04
CA VAL A 174 -34.22 23.88 15.33
C VAL A 174 -35.65 23.38 15.17
N ARG A 175 -36.52 24.12 14.47
CA ARG A 175 -37.90 23.69 14.20
C ARG A 175 -37.96 22.40 13.37
N ILE A 176 -37.16 22.27 12.31
CA ILE A 176 -37.15 21.08 11.45
C ILE A 176 -36.76 19.85 12.28
N TYR A 177 -35.58 19.88 12.89
CA TYR A 177 -35.05 18.71 13.58
C TYR A 177 -35.75 18.44 14.91
N GLY A 178 -36.21 19.49 15.60
CA GLY A 178 -37.08 19.40 16.77
C GLY A 178 -38.38 18.66 16.45
N SER A 179 -39.08 19.03 15.37
CA SER A 179 -40.33 18.36 14.98
C SER A 179 -40.16 16.87 14.64
N ILE A 180 -39.03 16.50 14.04
CA ILE A 180 -38.72 15.12 13.67
C ILE A 180 -38.47 14.28 14.93
N LEU A 181 -37.61 14.77 15.84
CA LEU A 181 -37.27 14.06 17.06
C LEU A 181 -38.42 14.03 18.06
N SER A 182 -39.15 15.13 18.21
CA SER A 182 -40.30 15.21 19.11
C SER A 182 -41.41 14.25 18.68
N GLY A 183 -41.62 14.04 17.38
CA GLY A 183 -42.60 13.08 16.87
C GLY A 183 -42.24 11.64 17.23
N HIS A 184 -40.97 11.27 17.11
CA HIS A 184 -40.49 9.92 17.42
C HIS A 184 -40.40 9.65 18.93
N TRP A 185 -39.95 10.62 19.72
CA TRP A 185 -39.77 10.45 21.17
C TRP A 185 -41.06 10.63 21.99
N THR A 186 -42.23 10.63 21.34
CA THR A 186 -43.52 10.55 22.04
C THR A 186 -43.68 9.26 22.84
N GLN A 187 -42.98 8.19 22.44
CA GLN A 187 -43.00 6.87 23.08
C GLN A 187 -42.08 6.75 24.31
N PHE A 188 -41.29 7.78 24.62
CA PHE A 188 -40.29 7.78 25.70
C PHE A 188 -40.83 8.45 26.98
N GLU A 189 -40.13 8.25 28.09
CA GLU A 189 -40.45 8.89 29.38
C GLU A 189 -40.39 10.43 29.29
N GLU A 190 -41.13 11.08 30.19
CA GLU A 190 -41.34 12.53 30.16
C GLU A 190 -40.02 13.32 30.29
N ASP A 191 -39.07 12.83 31.07
CA ASP A 191 -37.74 13.43 31.23
C ASP A 191 -36.97 13.52 29.90
N ILE A 192 -37.00 12.46 29.10
CA ILE A 192 -36.35 12.43 27.77
C ILE A 192 -37.08 13.37 26.81
N ARG A 193 -38.41 13.38 26.85
CA ARG A 193 -39.23 14.25 26.00
C ARG A 193 -38.96 15.74 26.24
N THR A 194 -38.77 16.14 27.49
CA THR A 194 -38.45 17.54 27.84
C THR A 194 -37.05 17.96 27.38
N SER A 195 -36.11 17.02 27.24
CA SER A 195 -34.72 17.29 26.81
C SER A 195 -34.52 17.44 25.29
N VAL A 196 -35.51 17.06 24.46
CA VAL A 196 -35.45 17.16 22.97
C VAL A 196 -35.05 18.56 22.47
N PRO A 197 -35.74 19.66 22.85
CA PRO A 197 -35.42 20.99 22.33
C PRO A 197 -33.98 21.40 22.67
N ASP A 198 -33.54 21.12 23.90
CA ASP A 198 -32.19 21.46 24.38
C ASP A 198 -31.12 20.69 23.60
N ILE A 199 -31.34 19.40 23.29
CA ILE A 199 -30.43 18.59 22.47
C ILE A 199 -30.32 19.17 21.06
N VAL A 200 -31.43 19.59 20.47
CA VAL A 200 -31.45 20.15 19.11
C VAL A 200 -30.75 21.50 19.06
N GLU A 201 -31.02 22.39 20.02
CA GLU A 201 -30.39 23.71 20.10
C GLU A 201 -28.87 23.59 20.34
N MET A 202 -28.46 22.72 21.28
CA MET A 202 -27.05 22.36 21.49
C MET A 202 -26.39 21.86 20.20
N THR A 203 -27.06 20.99 19.44
CA THR A 203 -26.53 20.44 18.18
C THR A 203 -26.35 21.51 17.12
N VAL A 204 -27.30 22.43 16.99
CA VAL A 204 -27.25 23.53 16.00
C VAL A 204 -26.15 24.53 16.38
N ASP A 205 -26.00 24.86 17.67
CA ASP A 205 -24.93 25.74 18.14
C ASP A 205 -23.53 25.14 17.89
N LEU A 206 -23.32 23.87 18.24
CA LEU A 206 -22.07 23.16 17.95
C LEU A 206 -21.77 23.10 16.44
N TYR A 207 -22.81 22.91 15.63
CA TYR A 207 -22.67 22.89 14.18
C TYR A 207 -22.23 24.24 13.60
N LYS A 208 -22.69 25.37 14.18
CA LYS A 208 -22.22 26.71 13.79
C LYS A 208 -20.75 26.94 14.14
N ILE A 209 -20.35 26.54 15.35
CA ILE A 209 -18.95 26.65 15.78
C ILE A 209 -18.07 25.86 14.81
N ALA A 210 -18.47 24.62 14.48
CA ALA A 210 -17.79 23.80 13.50
C ALA A 210 -17.68 24.50 12.12
N LEU A 211 -18.74 25.15 11.63
CA LEU A 211 -18.71 25.89 10.36
C LEU A 211 -17.79 27.14 10.41
N ALA A 212 -17.71 27.80 11.57
CA ALA A 212 -16.92 29.01 11.75
C ALA A 212 -15.42 28.73 11.85
N GLU A 213 -15.02 27.63 12.50
CA GLU A 213 -13.60 27.34 12.77
C GLU A 213 -12.99 26.33 11.80
N LEU A 214 -13.77 25.38 11.27
CA LEU A 214 -13.29 24.30 10.40
C LEU A 214 -13.44 24.65 8.92
N HIS A 215 -12.59 25.56 8.42
CA HIS A 215 -12.67 25.97 7.03
C HIS A 215 -12.15 24.92 6.03
N PRO A 216 -12.83 24.73 4.88
CA PRO A 216 -12.36 23.87 3.81
C PRO A 216 -11.18 24.52 3.07
N THR A 217 -9.96 24.07 3.36
CA THR A 217 -8.75 24.48 2.63
C THR A 217 -8.41 23.47 1.52
N PRO A 218 -7.53 23.82 0.56
CA PRO A 218 -6.97 22.86 -0.39
C PRO A 218 -6.46 21.55 0.22
N ALA A 219 -5.80 21.62 1.39
CA ALA A 219 -5.32 20.45 2.12
C ALA A 219 -6.44 19.77 2.93
N LYS A 220 -7.39 20.54 3.46
CA LYS A 220 -8.53 20.07 4.28
C LYS A 220 -9.85 20.13 3.51
N PHE A 221 -9.87 19.70 2.24
CA PHE A 221 -11.07 19.78 1.39
C PHE A 221 -12.25 18.97 1.93
N GLN A 222 -11.97 17.99 2.79
CA GLN A 222 -12.94 17.15 3.47
C GLN A 222 -13.67 17.84 4.64
N TYR A 223 -13.44 19.12 4.93
CA TYR A 223 -14.11 19.85 6.04
C TYR A 223 -15.43 20.50 5.61
N TRP A 224 -15.90 20.12 4.43
CA TRP A 224 -17.12 20.64 3.86
C TRP A 224 -18.35 20.11 4.62
N LEU A 225 -18.97 20.94 5.47
CA LEU A 225 -20.15 20.55 6.25
C LEU A 225 -21.44 21.04 5.57
N SER A 226 -22.50 20.23 5.66
CA SER A 226 -23.81 20.55 5.08
C SER A 226 -24.96 20.16 6.02
N THR A 227 -26.15 20.73 5.81
CA THR A 227 -27.40 20.34 6.50
C THR A 227 -27.74 18.85 6.35
N ARG A 228 -27.14 18.17 5.36
CA ARG A 228 -27.19 16.71 5.23
C ARG A 228 -26.58 15.98 6.42
N ASP A 229 -25.57 16.56 7.08
CA ASP A 229 -24.88 15.96 8.23
C ASP A 229 -25.79 15.92 9.46
N LEU A 230 -26.50 17.02 9.73
CA LEU A 230 -27.56 17.07 10.74
C LEU A 230 -28.69 16.06 10.44
N SER A 231 -29.01 15.88 9.16
CA SER A 231 -30.00 14.89 8.72
C SER A 231 -29.54 13.44 8.89
N ARG A 232 -28.23 13.18 8.90
CA ARG A 232 -27.66 11.84 9.19
C ARG A 232 -27.70 11.56 10.69
N LEU A 233 -27.35 12.56 11.50
CA LEU A 233 -27.42 12.50 12.96
C LEU A 233 -28.85 12.22 13.41
N THR A 234 -29.83 13.01 12.97
CA THR A 234 -31.23 12.82 13.37
C THR A 234 -31.78 11.48 12.92
N ARG A 235 -31.49 11.03 11.70
CA ARG A 235 -31.88 9.68 11.23
C ARG A 235 -31.36 8.56 12.13
N ARG A 236 -30.22 8.75 12.79
CA ARG A 236 -29.66 7.76 13.73
C ARG A 236 -30.30 7.82 15.10
N LEU A 237 -30.64 9.00 15.57
CA LEU A 237 -31.41 9.14 16.81
C LEU A 237 -32.82 8.54 16.70
N LEU A 238 -33.35 8.44 15.48
CA LEU A 238 -34.61 7.73 15.20
C LEU A 238 -34.50 6.20 15.29
N SER A 239 -33.32 5.60 15.38
CA SER A 239 -33.19 4.15 15.59
C SER A 239 -33.09 3.75 17.08
N ILE A 240 -33.22 4.71 17.99
CA ILE A 240 -33.19 4.47 19.44
C ILE A 240 -34.56 3.95 19.87
N THR A 241 -34.60 2.85 20.61
CA THR A 241 -35.83 2.29 21.18
C THR A 241 -35.93 2.54 22.69
N PRO A 242 -37.15 2.71 23.25
CA PRO A 242 -37.33 2.96 24.68
C PRO A 242 -36.92 1.79 25.57
N LYS A 243 -36.82 0.57 25.01
CA LYS A 243 -36.39 -0.65 25.72
C LYS A 243 -34.96 -0.56 26.27
N LEU A 244 -34.07 0.08 25.52
CA LEU A 244 -32.63 0.14 25.83
C LEU A 244 -32.19 1.51 26.33
N PHE A 245 -32.90 2.57 25.95
CA PHE A 245 -32.56 3.95 26.30
C PHE A 245 -33.63 4.55 27.22
N ASN A 246 -33.48 4.32 28.51
CA ASN A 246 -34.39 4.78 29.56
C ASN A 246 -33.92 6.08 30.26
N THR A 247 -32.66 6.49 30.09
CA THR A 247 -32.08 7.64 30.80
C THR A 247 -31.58 8.69 29.83
N VAL A 248 -31.68 9.97 30.22
CA VAL A 248 -31.15 11.10 29.43
C VAL A 248 -29.65 10.93 29.15
N GLY A 249 -28.88 10.40 30.11
CA GLY A 249 -27.44 10.14 29.95
C GLY A 249 -27.10 9.14 28.84
N THR A 250 -27.87 8.06 28.68
CA THR A 250 -27.63 7.06 27.62
C THR A 250 -28.03 7.59 26.24
N VAL A 251 -29.09 8.41 26.17
CA VAL A 251 -29.48 9.14 24.95
C VAL A 251 -28.42 10.16 24.54
N LEU A 252 -27.89 10.95 25.49
CA LEU A 252 -26.81 11.91 25.23
C LEU A 252 -25.51 11.22 24.79
N ARG A 253 -25.21 10.04 25.33
CA ARG A 253 -24.08 9.21 24.86
C ARG A 253 -24.29 8.71 23.44
N ALA A 254 -25.52 8.31 23.08
CA ALA A 254 -25.89 8.00 21.69
C ALA A 254 -25.72 9.21 20.76
N TRP A 255 -26.17 10.38 21.22
CA TRP A 255 -26.01 11.64 20.50
C TRP A 255 -24.54 11.97 20.25
N ARG A 256 -23.66 11.92 21.26
CA ARG A 256 -22.22 12.17 21.11
C ARG A 256 -21.62 11.25 20.06
N ASN A 257 -21.91 9.95 20.14
CA ASN A 257 -21.41 8.98 19.17
C ASN A 257 -21.86 9.27 17.72
N GLU A 258 -23.12 9.70 17.50
CA GLU A 258 -23.57 10.06 16.15
C GLU A 258 -23.04 11.41 15.67
N PHE A 259 -22.86 12.36 16.58
CA PHE A 259 -22.27 13.66 16.28
C PHE A 259 -20.80 13.54 15.87
N GLU A 260 -20.00 12.80 16.64
CA GLU A 260 -18.60 12.50 16.28
C GLU A 260 -18.52 11.78 14.93
N ARG A 261 -19.43 10.85 14.65
CA ARG A 261 -19.45 10.11 13.37
C ARG A 261 -19.87 10.96 12.18
N ALA A 262 -20.73 11.96 12.38
CA ALA A 262 -21.20 12.84 11.31
C ALA A 262 -20.18 13.95 11.00
N VAL A 263 -19.59 14.55 12.03
CA VAL A 263 -18.73 15.74 11.92
C VAL A 263 -17.26 15.38 12.18
N CYS A 264 -16.93 14.84 13.36
CA CYS A 264 -15.53 14.64 13.79
C CYS A 264 -14.76 13.62 12.95
N ASN A 265 -15.40 12.59 12.42
CA ASN A 265 -14.77 11.62 11.51
C ASN A 265 -14.29 12.22 10.18
N ARG A 266 -14.72 13.45 9.85
CA ARG A 266 -14.23 14.20 8.68
C ARG A 266 -12.93 14.94 8.96
N LEU A 267 -12.53 15.07 10.22
CA LEU A 267 -11.34 15.83 10.59
C LEU A 267 -10.06 15.07 10.22
N HIS A 268 -9.06 15.84 9.74
CA HIS A 268 -7.78 15.34 9.26
C HIS A 268 -6.74 15.33 10.38
N THR A 269 -6.63 16.45 11.09
CA THR A 269 -5.57 16.73 12.06
C THR A 269 -6.03 16.36 13.47
N GLN A 270 -5.15 15.73 14.25
CA GLN A 270 -5.42 15.39 15.65
C GLN A 270 -5.72 16.63 16.51
N GLU A 271 -5.08 17.76 16.21
CA GLU A 271 -5.36 19.07 16.81
C GLU A 271 -6.81 19.50 16.63
N ASP A 272 -7.36 19.38 15.41
CA ASP A 272 -8.74 19.76 15.11
C ASP A 272 -9.74 18.82 15.84
N GLN A 273 -9.38 17.54 15.99
CA GLN A 273 -10.20 16.58 16.75
C GLN A 273 -10.22 16.92 18.26
N LEU A 274 -9.06 17.26 18.84
CA LEU A 274 -8.96 17.68 20.23
C LEU A 274 -9.73 18.98 20.49
N LEU A 275 -9.64 19.95 19.57
CA LEU A 275 -10.38 21.19 19.62
C LEU A 275 -11.91 20.93 19.64
N MET A 276 -12.39 20.06 18.74
CA MET A 276 -13.82 19.74 18.68
C MET A 276 -14.29 19.00 19.93
N ASN A 277 -13.48 18.09 20.48
CA ASN A 277 -13.77 17.41 21.74
C ASN A 277 -13.85 18.41 22.91
N GLY A 278 -13.01 19.45 22.90
CA GLY A 278 -13.10 20.59 23.82
C GLY A 278 -14.46 21.27 23.76
N HIS A 279 -14.91 21.67 22.57
CA HIS A 279 -16.22 22.32 22.39
C HIS A 279 -17.41 21.43 22.74
N ILE A 280 -17.34 20.12 22.47
CA ILE A 280 -18.37 19.17 22.90
C ILE A 280 -18.46 19.17 24.43
N THR A 281 -17.32 19.19 25.13
CA THR A 281 -17.28 19.24 26.59
C THR A 281 -17.89 20.53 27.11
N GLU A 282 -17.52 21.69 26.54
CA GLU A 282 -18.07 23.00 26.91
C GLU A 282 -19.60 23.05 26.70
N ALA A 283 -20.09 22.58 25.56
CA ALA A 283 -21.52 22.52 25.28
C ALA A 283 -22.26 21.61 26.27
N LEU A 284 -21.73 20.43 26.58
CA LEU A 284 -22.32 19.53 27.56
C LEU A 284 -22.35 20.16 28.97
N THR A 285 -21.31 20.89 29.38
CA THR A 285 -21.32 21.59 30.67
C THR A 285 -22.35 22.72 30.73
N LYS A 286 -22.61 23.39 29.60
CA LYS A 286 -23.59 24.48 29.49
C LYS A 286 -25.03 23.98 29.57
N TRP A 287 -25.36 22.92 28.82
CA TRP A 287 -26.74 22.44 28.68
C TRP A 287 -27.08 21.29 29.66
N PHE A 288 -26.14 20.39 29.95
CA PHE A 288 -26.37 19.18 30.76
C PHE A 288 -25.22 18.91 31.77
N PRO A 289 -25.04 19.76 32.80
CA PRO A 289 -23.90 19.66 33.73
C PRO A 289 -23.85 18.35 34.52
N GLY A 290 -25.00 17.71 34.78
CA GLY A 290 -25.09 16.47 35.56
C GLY A 290 -24.68 15.19 34.81
N HIS A 291 -24.51 15.23 33.49
CA HIS A 291 -24.32 14.03 32.65
C HIS A 291 -22.96 13.98 31.93
N VAL A 292 -22.10 14.98 32.11
CA VAL A 292 -20.81 15.12 31.41
C VAL A 292 -19.94 13.86 31.57
N ASN A 293 -19.77 13.35 32.79
CA ASN A 293 -18.91 12.19 33.04
C ASN A 293 -19.40 10.91 32.36
N THR A 294 -20.72 10.73 32.27
CA THR A 294 -21.33 9.54 31.62
C THR A 294 -21.17 9.60 30.10
N VAL A 295 -21.33 10.80 29.53
CA VAL A 295 -21.24 11.03 28.07
C VAL A 295 -19.80 11.01 27.59
N MET A 296 -18.85 11.51 28.38
CA MET A 296 -17.43 11.61 28.03
C MET A 296 -16.64 10.31 28.20
N LYS A 297 -17.23 9.26 28.80
CA LYS A 297 -16.57 7.97 28.98
C LYS A 297 -16.32 7.26 27.64
N ASP A 298 -15.06 7.07 27.28
CA ASP A 298 -14.64 6.22 26.16
C ASP A 298 -14.53 4.74 26.61
N PRO A 299 -14.73 3.76 25.70
CA PRO A 299 -14.91 3.90 24.25
C PRO A 299 -16.38 4.14 23.81
N LEU A 300 -16.55 4.83 22.69
CA LEU A 300 -17.85 5.10 22.05
C LEU A 300 -18.20 4.03 21.00
N VAL A 301 -18.73 2.90 21.46
CA VAL A 301 -19.13 1.82 20.54
C VAL A 301 -20.61 1.48 20.68
N MET A 302 -21.41 2.20 19.90
CA MET A 302 -22.87 2.04 19.85
C MET A 302 -23.32 1.47 18.49
N GLY A 303 -24.21 0.48 18.54
CA GLY A 303 -24.94 -0.08 17.40
C GLY A 303 -25.35 -1.54 17.54
N GLU A 304 -25.59 -2.17 16.40
CA GLU A 304 -26.29 -3.46 16.27
C GLU A 304 -25.28 -4.58 15.98
N LEU A 305 -24.64 -5.17 17.00
CA LEU A 305 -23.66 -6.26 16.80
C LEU A 305 -24.36 -7.63 16.79
N GLY A 306 -24.88 -8.05 15.63
CA GLY A 306 -25.65 -9.30 15.52
C GLY A 306 -27.04 -9.29 16.20
N TYR A 307 -27.34 -8.24 16.98
CA TYR A 307 -28.68 -7.96 17.51
C TYR A 307 -29.51 -7.15 16.52
N GLU A 308 -30.83 -7.16 16.72
CA GLU A 308 -31.79 -6.35 15.95
C GLU A 308 -31.82 -4.89 16.44
N ASP A 309 -31.62 -4.67 17.75
CA ASP A 309 -31.73 -3.35 18.36
C ASP A 309 -30.38 -2.63 18.50
N TYR A 310 -30.42 -1.29 18.40
CA TYR A 310 -29.27 -0.40 18.57
C TYR A 310 -28.92 -0.27 20.07
N GLN A 311 -27.72 -0.67 20.49
CA GLN A 311 -27.33 -0.66 21.91
C GLN A 311 -25.91 -0.14 22.16
N ASP A 312 -25.61 0.18 23.41
CA ASP A 312 -24.26 0.48 23.90
C ASP A 312 -23.53 -0.82 24.25
N MET A 313 -22.36 -1.06 23.63
CA MET A 313 -21.60 -2.30 23.83
C MET A 313 -20.60 -2.21 24.98
N GLY A 314 -20.33 -1.02 25.53
CA GLY A 314 -19.39 -0.81 26.63
C GLY A 314 -17.92 -1.01 26.24
N ASP A 315 -17.49 -2.27 26.09
CA ASP A 315 -16.08 -2.65 25.91
C ASP A 315 -15.78 -3.24 24.53
N TYR A 316 -14.51 -3.19 24.10
CA TYR A 316 -14.06 -3.77 22.82
C TYR A 316 -14.02 -5.30 22.81
N SER A 317 -13.98 -5.96 23.97
CA SER A 317 -13.84 -7.42 24.10
C SER A 317 -14.98 -8.20 23.44
N ALA A 318 -16.24 -7.74 23.59
CA ALA A 318 -17.40 -8.35 22.95
C ALA A 318 -17.33 -8.27 21.42
N ILE A 319 -16.81 -7.15 20.92
CA ILE A 319 -16.69 -6.85 19.49
C ILE A 319 -15.55 -7.65 18.88
N GLU A 320 -14.42 -7.74 19.59
CA GLU A 320 -13.28 -8.55 19.22
C GLU A 320 -13.69 -10.03 19.09
N ASN A 321 -14.33 -10.60 20.11
CA ASN A 321 -14.79 -11.98 20.10
C ASN A 321 -15.71 -12.29 18.91
N TYR A 322 -16.63 -11.36 18.59
CA TYR A 322 -17.51 -11.49 17.44
C TYR A 322 -16.73 -11.48 16.12
N PHE A 323 -15.84 -10.51 15.91
CA PHE A 323 -15.08 -10.42 14.67
C PHE A 323 -14.03 -11.51 14.50
N VAL A 324 -13.42 -11.99 15.59
CA VAL A 324 -12.55 -13.19 15.57
C VAL A 324 -13.35 -14.41 15.12
N LYS A 325 -14.56 -14.61 15.65
CA LYS A 325 -15.46 -15.68 15.22
C LYS A 325 -15.79 -15.54 13.73
N MET A 326 -16.19 -14.36 13.27
CA MET A 326 -16.50 -14.10 11.86
C MET A 326 -15.29 -14.28 10.95
N GLN A 327 -14.09 -13.93 11.40
CA GLN A 327 -12.85 -14.12 10.65
C GLN A 327 -12.51 -15.62 10.50
N ASN A 328 -12.68 -16.40 11.57
CA ASN A 328 -12.50 -17.85 11.53
C ASN A 328 -13.52 -18.51 10.59
N GLU A 329 -14.79 -18.09 10.66
CA GLU A 329 -15.83 -18.55 9.73
C GLU A 329 -15.51 -18.17 8.28
N TYR A 330 -15.09 -16.93 8.03
CA TYR A 330 -14.65 -16.49 6.69
C TYR A 330 -13.53 -17.37 6.14
N ASN A 331 -12.52 -17.65 6.96
CA ASN A 331 -11.38 -18.49 6.58
C ASN A 331 -11.80 -19.97 6.37
N SER A 332 -12.83 -20.44 7.08
CA SER A 332 -13.38 -21.79 6.90
C SER A 332 -14.24 -21.95 5.63
N PHE A 333 -15.06 -20.93 5.30
CA PHE A 333 -15.98 -20.94 4.15
C PHE A 333 -15.27 -20.73 2.81
N LYS A 334 -14.03 -20.20 2.80
CA LYS A 334 -13.25 -19.93 1.59
C LYS A 334 -11.81 -20.45 1.66
N PRO A 335 -11.47 -21.49 0.88
CA PRO A 335 -10.10 -21.72 0.44
C PRO A 335 -9.92 -21.90 -1.08
N ILE A 336 -10.76 -21.28 -1.95
CA ILE A 336 -10.69 -21.58 -3.41
C ILE A 336 -10.40 -20.38 -4.33
N GLN A 337 -10.65 -19.10 -3.95
CA GLN A 337 -10.43 -17.96 -4.88
C GLN A 337 -9.96 -16.64 -4.24
N GLY A 338 -9.44 -16.62 -3.01
CA GLY A 338 -8.91 -15.39 -2.40
C GLY A 338 -7.87 -15.64 -1.31
N PRO A 339 -7.05 -14.63 -0.95
CA PRO A 339 -6.11 -14.75 0.16
C PRO A 339 -6.87 -14.95 1.47
N THR A 340 -6.32 -15.78 2.36
CA THR A 340 -6.80 -15.95 3.73
C THR A 340 -6.73 -14.61 4.46
N LEU A 341 -7.78 -14.28 5.23
CA LEU A 341 -7.80 -13.07 6.04
C LEU A 341 -7.21 -13.40 7.42
N ASP A 342 -5.92 -13.17 7.57
CA ASP A 342 -5.23 -13.19 8.87
C ASP A 342 -4.96 -11.75 9.33
N LEU A 343 -6.02 -11.11 9.82
CA LEU A 343 -5.98 -9.80 10.43
C LEU A 343 -5.66 -9.92 11.93
N VAL A 344 -4.82 -9.00 12.40
CA VAL A 344 -4.61 -8.77 13.82
C VAL A 344 -5.60 -7.71 14.24
N LEU A 345 -6.58 -8.08 15.06
CA LEU A 345 -7.58 -7.17 15.58
C LEU A 345 -7.00 -6.49 16.82
N PHE A 346 -6.93 -5.16 16.80
CA PHE A 346 -6.58 -4.30 17.93
C PHE A 346 -7.60 -3.15 18.00
N GLU A 347 -7.63 -2.40 19.09
CA GLU A 347 -8.72 -1.46 19.41
C GLU A 347 -9.03 -0.46 18.28
N ASP A 348 -8.01 0.21 17.75
CA ASP A 348 -8.16 1.14 16.62
C ASP A 348 -8.76 0.45 15.38
N MET A 349 -8.28 -0.75 15.06
CA MET A 349 -8.80 -1.53 13.93
C MET A 349 -10.26 -1.91 14.14
N LEU A 350 -10.62 -2.36 15.35
CA LEU A 350 -11.99 -2.73 15.71
C LEU A 350 -12.92 -1.52 15.59
N GLN A 351 -12.47 -0.33 15.98
CA GLN A 351 -13.25 0.90 15.83
C GLN A 351 -13.56 1.18 14.35
N HIS A 352 -12.57 1.10 13.46
CA HIS A 352 -12.78 1.32 12.02
C HIS A 352 -13.58 0.21 11.34
N LEU A 353 -13.35 -1.04 11.73
CA LEU A 353 -14.08 -2.21 11.23
C LEU A 353 -15.55 -2.13 11.60
N TYR A 354 -15.84 -1.79 12.85
CA TYR A 354 -17.20 -1.63 13.34
C TYR A 354 -17.93 -0.46 12.67
N ARG A 355 -17.24 0.68 12.46
CA ARG A 355 -17.77 1.80 11.68
C ARG A 355 -18.19 1.35 10.28
N LEU A 356 -17.36 0.55 9.61
CA LEU A 356 -17.68 0.03 8.28
C LEU A 356 -18.88 -0.93 8.32
N TYR A 357 -18.85 -1.91 9.22
CA TYR A 357 -19.93 -2.87 9.41
C TYR A 357 -21.29 -2.18 9.59
N ARG A 358 -21.33 -1.13 10.42
CA ARG A 358 -22.53 -0.31 10.64
C ARG A 358 -22.99 0.44 9.40
N THR A 359 -22.07 0.97 8.61
CA THR A 359 -22.41 1.64 7.34
C THR A 359 -22.90 0.66 6.29
N LEU A 360 -22.40 -0.57 6.30
CA LEU A 360 -22.83 -1.59 5.35
C LEU A 360 -24.22 -2.10 5.68
N ARG A 361 -24.58 -2.37 6.95
CA ARG A 361 -25.91 -2.89 7.32
C ARG A 361 -27.09 -2.01 6.91
N LYS A 362 -26.87 -0.72 6.63
CA LYS A 362 -27.96 0.25 6.47
C LYS A 362 -28.26 0.48 4.99
N PRO A 363 -29.55 0.59 4.60
CA PRO A 363 -29.91 0.81 3.21
C PRO A 363 -29.50 2.22 2.77
N ASN A 364 -29.17 2.39 1.48
CA ASN A 364 -28.77 3.67 0.89
C ASN A 364 -27.55 4.34 1.59
N SER A 365 -26.68 3.56 2.24
CA SER A 365 -25.42 4.08 2.79
C SER A 365 -24.21 3.55 2.04
N HIS A 366 -23.46 4.50 1.49
CA HIS A 366 -22.18 4.28 0.85
C HIS A 366 -21.08 4.74 1.80
N CYS A 367 -19.87 4.19 1.64
CA CYS A 367 -18.73 4.52 2.50
C CYS A 367 -17.54 4.99 1.65
N MET A 368 -16.83 6.01 2.14
CA MET A 368 -15.52 6.42 1.63
C MET A 368 -14.47 6.11 2.69
N LEU A 369 -13.54 5.22 2.35
CA LEU A 369 -12.39 4.86 3.17
C LEU A 369 -11.17 5.66 2.75
N LEU A 370 -10.74 6.57 3.62
CA LEU A 370 -9.53 7.38 3.43
C LEU A 370 -8.42 6.83 4.31
N GLY A 371 -7.22 6.67 3.77
CA GLY A 371 -6.04 6.28 4.56
C GLY A 371 -4.83 6.11 3.67
N LEU A 372 -3.65 5.88 4.23
CA LEU A 372 -2.49 5.53 3.41
C LEU A 372 -2.70 4.16 2.75
N GLU A 373 -2.00 3.92 1.65
CA GLU A 373 -2.03 2.61 1.00
C GLU A 373 -1.19 1.62 1.81
N GLY A 374 -1.66 0.38 1.94
CA GLY A 374 -1.01 -0.63 2.78
C GLY A 374 -1.63 -0.80 4.17
N GLU A 375 -2.55 0.07 4.59
CA GLU A 375 -3.23 0.02 5.91
C GLU A 375 -4.33 -1.06 6.04
N GLY A 376 -4.39 -2.03 5.13
CA GLY A 376 -5.36 -3.14 5.24
C GLY A 376 -6.81 -2.81 4.87
N LYS A 377 -7.10 -1.65 4.25
CA LYS A 377 -8.47 -1.23 3.85
C LYS A 377 -9.30 -2.33 3.17
N ARG A 378 -8.73 -3.04 2.19
CA ARG A 378 -9.43 -4.12 1.46
C ARG A 378 -9.81 -5.27 2.38
N SER A 379 -8.91 -5.65 3.28
CA SER A 379 -9.14 -6.75 4.21
C SER A 379 -10.21 -6.39 5.24
N LEU A 380 -10.22 -5.13 5.72
CA LEU A 380 -11.28 -4.60 6.57
C LEU A 380 -12.64 -4.62 5.87
N VAL A 381 -12.70 -4.19 4.61
CA VAL A 381 -13.94 -4.24 3.83
C VAL A 381 -14.40 -5.67 3.61
N GLY A 382 -13.47 -6.59 3.29
CA GLY A 382 -13.80 -8.00 3.12
C GLY A 382 -14.44 -8.61 4.37
N LEU A 383 -13.82 -8.41 5.53
CA LEU A 383 -14.32 -8.93 6.80
C LEU A 383 -15.66 -8.30 7.21
N ALA A 384 -15.80 -6.98 7.13
CA ALA A 384 -17.06 -6.32 7.51
C ALA A 384 -18.19 -6.58 6.50
N THR A 385 -17.88 -6.79 5.22
CA THR A 385 -18.88 -7.22 4.21
C THR A 385 -19.40 -8.62 4.54
N PHE A 386 -18.50 -9.54 4.89
CA PHE A 386 -18.87 -10.89 5.31
C PHE A 386 -19.67 -10.89 6.61
N ALA A 387 -19.21 -10.15 7.63
CA ALA A 387 -19.92 -10.03 8.90
C ALA A 387 -21.32 -9.43 8.74
N ALA A 388 -21.52 -8.53 7.76
CA ALA A 388 -22.83 -7.96 7.45
C ALA A 388 -23.73 -8.88 6.60
N GLY A 389 -23.30 -10.12 6.31
CA GLY A 389 -24.05 -11.09 5.51
C GLY A 389 -24.11 -10.77 4.01
N ARG A 390 -23.19 -9.93 3.50
CA ARG A 390 -23.26 -9.38 2.14
C ARG A 390 -22.23 -9.98 1.22
N LYS A 391 -22.52 -10.00 -0.08
CA LYS A 391 -21.57 -10.51 -1.08
C LYS A 391 -20.63 -9.42 -1.58
N PHE A 392 -19.33 -9.71 -1.49
CA PHE A 392 -18.26 -8.87 -2.00
C PHE A 392 -18.13 -9.03 -3.53
N ILE A 393 -18.17 -7.92 -4.27
CA ILE A 393 -17.94 -7.89 -5.72
C ILE A 393 -16.79 -6.95 -6.07
N LYS A 394 -15.86 -7.45 -6.88
CA LYS A 394 -14.80 -6.65 -7.51
C LYS A 394 -15.19 -6.42 -8.97
N LEU A 395 -15.20 -5.16 -9.40
CA LEU A 395 -15.42 -4.79 -10.80
C LEU A 395 -14.05 -4.63 -11.49
N ASP A 396 -13.61 -5.65 -12.23
CA ASP A 396 -12.28 -5.63 -12.88
C ASP A 396 -12.22 -4.71 -14.11
N ASN A 397 -13.36 -4.40 -14.72
CA ASN A 397 -13.47 -3.65 -15.98
C ASN A 397 -13.39 -2.12 -15.85
N CYS A 398 -13.16 -1.57 -14.64
CA CYS A 398 -12.79 -0.15 -14.50
C CYS A 398 -11.39 0.18 -15.05
N ARG A 399 -10.59 -0.87 -15.36
CA ARG A 399 -9.19 -0.78 -15.75
C ARG A 399 -8.98 -0.69 -17.28
N VAL A 400 -9.90 -1.26 -18.06
CA VAL A 400 -9.84 -1.28 -19.53
C VAL A 400 -10.77 -0.18 -20.07
N ASP A 401 -10.34 0.58 -21.08
CA ASP A 401 -11.07 1.74 -21.66
C ASP A 401 -12.49 1.44 -22.20
N ASN A 402 -13.00 0.21 -22.06
CA ASN A 402 -14.32 -0.23 -22.50
C ASN A 402 -15.41 0.10 -21.47
N LEU A 403 -15.83 1.38 -21.42
CA LEU A 403 -17.03 1.82 -20.69
C LEU A 403 -18.29 1.01 -21.04
N THR A 404 -18.36 0.45 -22.24
CA THR A 404 -19.45 -0.42 -22.70
C THR A 404 -19.54 -1.72 -21.91
N GLN A 405 -18.41 -2.37 -21.65
CA GLN A 405 -18.35 -3.58 -20.84
C GLN A 405 -18.72 -3.28 -19.39
N PHE A 406 -18.20 -2.18 -18.83
CA PHE A 406 -18.55 -1.74 -17.48
C PHE A 406 -20.07 -1.51 -17.32
N ARG A 407 -20.73 -0.88 -18.31
CA ARG A 407 -22.20 -0.74 -18.34
C ARG A 407 -22.91 -2.11 -18.35
N GLN A 408 -22.39 -3.09 -19.09
CA GLN A 408 -22.97 -4.45 -19.12
C GLN A 408 -22.83 -5.18 -17.78
N ASP A 409 -21.68 -5.05 -17.11
CA ASP A 409 -21.46 -5.68 -15.80
C ASP A 409 -22.39 -5.10 -14.73
N LEU A 410 -22.59 -3.78 -14.74
CA LEU A 410 -23.57 -3.12 -13.86
C LEU A 410 -24.99 -3.63 -14.12
N LYS A 411 -25.38 -3.78 -15.40
CA LYS A 411 -26.70 -4.34 -15.76
C LYS A 411 -26.87 -5.76 -15.26
N ALA A 412 -25.85 -6.61 -15.41
CA ALA A 412 -25.88 -7.99 -14.92
C ALA A 412 -26.02 -8.02 -13.40
N MET A 413 -25.21 -7.22 -12.70
CA MET A 413 -25.25 -7.10 -11.25
C MET A 413 -26.62 -6.66 -10.74
N PHE A 414 -27.22 -5.59 -11.29
CA PHE A 414 -28.53 -5.10 -10.85
C PHE A 414 -29.64 -6.13 -11.05
N LYS A 415 -29.59 -6.91 -12.15
CA LYS A 415 -30.52 -8.04 -12.34
C LYS A 415 -30.36 -9.07 -11.22
N THR A 416 -29.13 -9.46 -10.92
CA THR A 416 -28.87 -10.45 -9.87
C THR A 416 -29.29 -9.96 -8.48
N VAL A 417 -29.06 -8.68 -8.15
CA VAL A 417 -29.49 -8.07 -6.88
C VAL A 417 -31.01 -8.23 -6.69
N VAL A 418 -31.79 -7.94 -7.73
CA VAL A 418 -33.25 -7.93 -7.64
C VAL A 418 -33.84 -9.34 -7.71
N HIS A 419 -33.29 -10.23 -8.55
CA HIS A 419 -33.79 -11.60 -8.67
C HIS A 419 -33.42 -12.50 -7.49
N GLU A 420 -32.20 -12.40 -6.98
CA GLU A 420 -31.72 -13.26 -5.87
C GLU A 420 -31.99 -12.63 -4.50
N LYS A 421 -32.51 -11.39 -4.44
CA LYS A 421 -32.65 -10.58 -3.21
C LYS A 421 -31.36 -10.45 -2.40
N GLU A 422 -30.22 -10.45 -3.09
CA GLU A 422 -28.91 -10.42 -2.44
C GLU A 422 -28.36 -9.00 -2.32
N THR A 423 -27.82 -8.68 -1.15
CA THR A 423 -27.08 -7.43 -0.93
C THR A 423 -25.64 -7.55 -1.41
N LYS A 424 -25.21 -6.56 -2.21
CA LYS A 424 -23.91 -6.58 -2.89
C LYS A 424 -23.11 -5.34 -2.56
N VAL A 425 -21.84 -5.54 -2.24
CA VAL A 425 -20.88 -4.46 -1.91
C VAL A 425 -19.86 -4.34 -3.04
N ILE A 426 -19.82 -3.17 -3.67
CA ILE A 426 -18.87 -2.80 -4.70
C ILE A 426 -17.70 -2.06 -4.05
N VAL A 427 -16.49 -2.60 -4.21
CA VAL A 427 -15.27 -1.93 -3.74
C VAL A 427 -14.50 -1.38 -4.91
N ILE A 428 -14.20 -0.08 -4.85
CA ILE A 428 -13.50 0.64 -5.90
C ILE A 428 -12.27 1.29 -5.28
N LYS A 429 -11.09 0.99 -5.83
CA LYS A 429 -9.84 1.64 -5.41
C LYS A 429 -9.50 2.78 -6.35
N GLU A 430 -8.94 3.86 -5.80
CA GLU A 430 -8.59 5.06 -6.55
C GLU A 430 -7.66 4.79 -7.75
N HIS A 431 -6.65 3.94 -7.58
CA HIS A 431 -5.67 3.61 -8.63
C HIS A 431 -6.19 2.64 -9.70
N GLU A 432 -7.34 1.99 -9.46
CA GLU A 432 -7.99 1.10 -10.45
C GLU A 432 -8.79 1.88 -11.50
N ILE A 433 -9.01 3.19 -11.27
CA ILE A 433 -9.77 4.05 -12.18
C ILE A 433 -8.81 4.74 -13.15
N THR A 434 -8.75 4.23 -14.37
CA THR A 434 -8.04 4.84 -15.50
C THR A 434 -8.90 5.92 -16.18
N ASN A 435 -10.18 5.61 -16.41
CA ASN A 435 -11.15 6.52 -17.04
C ASN A 435 -12.15 7.08 -16.01
N ASP A 436 -12.18 8.41 -15.86
CA ASP A 436 -13.08 9.10 -14.95
C ASP A 436 -14.57 8.98 -15.36
N GLY A 437 -14.89 8.55 -16.59
CA GLY A 437 -16.27 8.27 -17.02
C GLY A 437 -16.96 7.16 -16.20
N CYS A 438 -16.20 6.24 -15.60
CA CYS A 438 -16.75 5.26 -14.66
C CYS A 438 -17.31 5.93 -13.39
N LEU A 439 -16.65 6.99 -12.91
CA LEU A 439 -17.06 7.73 -11.72
C LEU A 439 -18.37 8.51 -11.92
N ASP A 440 -18.71 8.88 -13.15
CA ASP A 440 -20.00 9.51 -13.47
C ASP A 440 -21.17 8.56 -13.21
N LEU A 441 -21.04 7.30 -13.64
CA LEU A 441 -22.04 6.26 -13.37
C LEU A 441 -22.13 5.96 -11.88
N ILE A 442 -21.00 5.91 -11.17
CA ILE A 442 -20.97 5.69 -9.71
C ILE A 442 -21.62 6.86 -8.95
N ASN A 443 -21.35 8.10 -9.36
CA ASN A 443 -21.99 9.29 -8.80
C ASN A 443 -23.51 9.24 -8.96
N SER A 444 -23.98 8.75 -10.12
CA SER A 444 -25.39 8.51 -10.38
C SER A 444 -25.97 7.39 -9.51
N ILE A 445 -25.24 6.29 -9.28
CA ILE A 445 -25.64 5.21 -8.36
C ILE A 445 -25.78 5.74 -6.93
N ILE A 446 -24.82 6.53 -6.46
CA ILE A 446 -24.83 7.09 -5.10
C ILE A 446 -25.96 8.12 -4.90
N THR A 447 -26.39 8.79 -5.96
CA THR A 447 -27.42 9.86 -5.89
C THR A 447 -28.83 9.33 -6.15
N LEU A 448 -29.00 8.45 -7.14
CA LEU A 448 -30.29 7.98 -7.64
C LEU A 448 -30.51 6.47 -7.48
N GLY A 449 -29.49 5.69 -7.11
CA GLY A 449 -29.49 4.22 -7.14
C GLY A 449 -29.17 3.65 -8.53
N VAL A 450 -29.90 4.10 -9.56
CA VAL A 450 -29.73 3.63 -10.95
C VAL A 450 -29.43 4.80 -11.89
N PRO A 451 -28.36 4.74 -12.71
CA PRO A 451 -28.07 5.78 -13.70
C PRO A 451 -29.14 5.88 -14.80
N PRO A 452 -29.65 7.08 -15.13
CA PRO A 452 -30.70 7.25 -16.15
C PRO A 452 -30.27 6.82 -17.56
N SER A 453 -28.99 7.00 -17.90
CA SER A 453 -28.42 6.70 -19.21
C SER A 453 -28.08 5.21 -19.41
N LEU A 454 -28.25 4.37 -18.38
CA LEU A 454 -27.84 2.96 -18.41
C LEU A 454 -28.77 2.09 -19.25
N TYR A 455 -30.08 2.27 -19.09
CA TYR A 455 -31.10 1.44 -19.74
C TYR A 455 -31.86 2.21 -20.81
N THR A 456 -31.97 1.59 -21.98
CA THR A 456 -32.90 2.06 -23.02
C THR A 456 -34.34 1.77 -22.60
N TYR A 457 -35.31 2.48 -23.19
CA TYR A 457 -36.74 2.27 -22.90
C TYR A 457 -37.17 0.81 -23.07
N LYS A 458 -36.72 0.15 -24.15
CA LYS A 458 -37.03 -1.27 -24.42
C LYS A 458 -36.49 -2.21 -23.34
N GLU A 459 -35.29 -1.95 -22.84
CA GLU A 459 -34.71 -2.76 -21.76
C GLU A 459 -35.45 -2.55 -20.44
N LYS A 460 -35.94 -1.34 -20.17
CA LYS A 460 -36.77 -1.07 -18.97
C LYS A 460 -38.04 -1.90 -18.99
N GLN A 461 -38.72 -2.01 -20.14
CA GLN A 461 -39.94 -2.82 -20.25
C GLN A 461 -39.69 -4.30 -19.92
N VAL A 462 -38.60 -4.88 -20.42
CA VAL A 462 -38.21 -6.27 -20.12
C VAL A 462 -37.93 -6.47 -18.62
N ILE A 463 -37.32 -5.48 -17.97
CA ILE A 463 -37.08 -5.52 -16.52
C ILE A 463 -38.40 -5.39 -15.76
N CYS A 464 -39.26 -4.44 -16.14
CA CYS A 464 -40.57 -4.27 -15.49
C CYS A 464 -41.40 -5.55 -15.58
N SER A 465 -41.46 -6.21 -16.74
CA SER A 465 -42.17 -7.50 -16.86
C SER A 465 -41.59 -8.58 -15.97
N GLY A 466 -40.26 -8.65 -15.82
CA GLY A 466 -39.60 -9.62 -14.94
C GLY A 466 -39.80 -9.33 -13.46
N VAL A 467 -39.88 -8.05 -13.08
CA VAL A 467 -40.08 -7.59 -11.70
C VAL A 467 -41.54 -7.74 -11.27
N LYS A 468 -42.51 -7.57 -12.18
CA LYS A 468 -43.94 -7.82 -11.89
C LYS A 468 -44.15 -9.22 -11.30
N GLY A 469 -43.56 -10.25 -11.89
CA GLY A 469 -43.65 -11.62 -11.35
C GLY A 469 -43.04 -11.80 -9.94
N ILE A 470 -42.12 -10.93 -9.52
CA ILE A 470 -41.56 -10.93 -8.15
C ILE A 470 -42.49 -10.19 -7.20
N ILE A 471 -43.03 -9.04 -7.61
CA ILE A 471 -43.98 -8.25 -6.83
C ILE A 471 -45.23 -9.08 -6.52
N ASP A 472 -45.77 -9.79 -7.51
CA ASP A 472 -46.95 -10.65 -7.35
C ASP A 472 -46.67 -11.80 -6.37
N SER A 473 -45.44 -12.32 -6.36
CA SER A 473 -45.02 -13.36 -5.40
C SER A 473 -44.84 -12.82 -3.98
N ASP A 474 -44.33 -11.59 -3.82
CA ASP A 474 -44.13 -10.95 -2.52
C ASP A 474 -45.46 -10.53 -1.89
N GLN A 475 -46.38 -9.94 -2.68
CA GLN A 475 -47.73 -9.59 -2.22
C GLN A 475 -48.57 -10.83 -1.84
N GLY A 476 -48.41 -11.96 -2.54
CA GLY A 476 -49.07 -13.21 -2.18
C GLY A 476 -48.60 -13.79 -0.83
N ILE A 477 -47.32 -13.61 -0.48
CA ILE A 477 -46.77 -13.99 0.83
C ILE A 477 -47.27 -13.06 1.93
N GLU A 478 -47.37 -11.76 1.64
CA GLU A 478 -47.84 -10.74 2.58
C GLU A 478 -49.33 -10.89 2.90
N GLN A 479 -50.15 -11.21 1.90
CA GLN A 479 -51.55 -11.59 2.09
C GLN A 479 -51.68 -12.89 2.90
N MET A 480 -50.85 -13.90 2.64
CA MET A 480 -50.82 -15.12 3.48
C MET A 480 -50.44 -14.82 4.94
N LYS A 481 -49.47 -13.91 5.20
CA LYS A 481 -49.11 -13.47 6.56
C LYS A 481 -50.28 -12.77 7.25
N GLN A 482 -50.99 -11.87 6.56
CA GLN A 482 -52.14 -11.15 7.11
C GLN A 482 -53.34 -12.08 7.40
N THR A 483 -53.61 -13.06 6.53
CA THR A 483 -54.66 -14.06 6.76
C THR A 483 -54.31 -14.99 7.93
N LEU A 484 -53.03 -15.39 8.07
CA LEU A 484 -52.57 -16.21 9.20
C LEU A 484 -52.59 -15.46 10.55
N VAL A 485 -52.39 -14.14 10.55
CA VAL A 485 -52.49 -13.31 11.77
C VAL A 485 -53.95 -13.08 12.19
N GLN A 486 -54.91 -13.12 11.24
CA GLN A 486 -56.33 -12.98 11.53
C GLN A 486 -57.01 -14.27 12.00
N GLU A 487 -56.47 -15.45 11.65
CA GLU A 487 -57.21 -16.70 11.87
C GLU A 487 -57.06 -17.37 13.24
N ASP A 488 -56.09 -17.07 14.13
CA ASP A 488 -56.17 -17.50 15.57
C ASP A 488 -55.00 -17.01 16.47
N PRO A 489 -55.23 -16.27 17.57
CA PRO A 489 -54.19 -15.87 18.53
C PRO A 489 -53.90 -16.88 19.67
N THR A 490 -54.63 -17.99 19.79
CA THR A 490 -54.57 -18.88 20.98
C THR A 490 -54.10 -20.32 20.74
N LEU A 491 -53.73 -20.70 19.51
CA LEU A 491 -53.40 -22.10 19.18
C LEU A 491 -51.91 -22.36 18.89
N CYS A 492 -50.99 -21.61 19.49
CA CYS A 492 -49.54 -21.83 19.31
C CYS A 492 -48.90 -22.60 20.49
N GLN A 493 -49.50 -23.70 20.95
CA GLN A 493 -48.83 -24.58 21.92
C GLN A 493 -48.67 -26.04 21.57
N ASN A 494 -49.37 -26.66 20.61
CA ASN A 494 -49.09 -28.08 20.31
C ASN A 494 -49.25 -28.46 18.83
N GLU A 495 -48.17 -29.07 18.33
CA GLU A 495 -48.08 -29.97 17.17
C GLU A 495 -48.49 -29.45 15.78
N MET A 496 -47.51 -28.92 15.04
CA MET A 496 -47.47 -29.06 13.57
C MET A 496 -46.03 -28.96 13.01
N ASN A 497 -45.59 -30.08 12.42
CA ASN A 497 -44.47 -30.36 11.50
C ASN A 497 -43.16 -29.54 11.58
N LEU A 498 -42.10 -30.25 12.01
CA LEU A 498 -40.69 -29.83 12.03
C LEU A 498 -40.17 -29.23 10.70
N THR A 499 -40.73 -29.63 9.56
CA THR A 499 -40.29 -29.20 8.22
C THR A 499 -40.71 -27.76 7.91
N VAL A 500 -41.89 -27.36 8.40
CA VAL A 500 -42.39 -25.98 8.26
C VAL A 500 -41.69 -25.06 9.25
N LYS A 501 -41.39 -25.52 10.47
CA LYS A 501 -40.55 -24.76 11.42
C LYS A 501 -39.11 -24.57 10.93
N ALA A 502 -38.54 -25.50 10.16
CA ALA A 502 -37.21 -25.33 9.57
C ALA A 502 -37.20 -24.34 8.38
N MET A 503 -38.27 -24.34 7.56
CA MET A 503 -38.45 -23.33 6.50
C MET A 503 -38.81 -21.96 7.07
N ILE A 504 -39.70 -21.89 8.06
CA ILE A 504 -40.09 -20.65 8.75
C ILE A 504 -38.95 -20.11 9.60
N LYS A 505 -38.10 -20.95 10.23
CA LYS A 505 -36.91 -20.47 10.95
C LYS A 505 -35.81 -19.93 10.02
N ASN A 506 -35.77 -20.39 8.77
CA ASN A 506 -34.90 -19.82 7.73
C ASN A 506 -35.54 -18.61 7.01
N LEU A 507 -36.82 -18.29 7.28
CA LEU A 507 -37.57 -17.18 6.68
C LEU A 507 -38.11 -16.16 7.71
N MET A 508 -37.94 -16.40 9.02
CA MET A 508 -38.26 -15.48 10.12
C MET A 508 -37.07 -14.60 10.52
N GLU A 509 -35.94 -14.73 9.82
CA GLU A 509 -34.97 -13.64 9.76
C GLU A 509 -35.43 -12.71 8.63
N GLU A 510 -35.83 -11.49 9.02
CA GLU A 510 -36.23 -10.35 8.18
C GLU A 510 -37.75 -10.08 8.01
N THR A 511 -38.10 -8.85 8.42
CA THR A 511 -39.33 -8.06 8.24
C THR A 511 -40.50 -8.22 9.24
N LEU A 512 -40.56 -7.27 10.18
CA LEU A 512 -41.81 -6.73 10.73
C LEU A 512 -41.85 -5.21 10.42
N GLU A 513 -42.57 -4.84 9.36
CA GLU A 513 -43.24 -3.55 9.28
C GLU A 513 -44.64 -3.76 9.89
N GLU A 514 -44.92 -3.11 11.02
CA GLU A 514 -46.30 -2.94 11.50
C GLU A 514 -46.85 -1.64 10.93
N GLU A 515 -47.86 -1.76 10.06
CA GLU A 515 -48.75 -0.68 9.68
C GLU A 515 -49.53 -0.19 10.91
N TYR A 516 -49.42 1.10 11.23
CA TYR A 516 -50.47 1.78 11.99
C TYR A 516 -51.48 2.38 11.02
N GLN A 517 -52.62 1.69 10.87
CA GLN A 517 -53.90 2.34 10.60
C GLN A 517 -54.24 3.26 11.77
N THR A 518 -54.18 4.58 11.59
CA THR A 518 -55.06 5.51 12.31
C THR A 518 -55.35 6.75 11.45
N SER A 519 -56.54 6.72 10.86
CA SER A 519 -57.49 7.83 10.66
C SER A 519 -56.97 9.27 10.53
N ASP A 520 -57.24 9.83 9.34
CA ASP A 520 -57.58 11.23 9.12
C ASP A 520 -58.49 11.80 10.22
N VAL A 521 -58.05 12.85 10.93
CA VAL A 521 -58.86 14.03 11.29
C VAL A 521 -57.92 15.22 11.60
N ILE A 522 -57.83 16.21 10.70
CA ILE A 522 -57.73 17.63 11.09
C ILE A 522 -58.76 18.40 10.26
N PRO A 523 -59.58 19.29 10.88
CA PRO A 523 -60.84 19.74 10.31
C PRO A 523 -60.74 20.65 9.10
N SER A 524 -61.83 20.58 8.34
CA SER A 524 -62.27 21.42 7.23
C SER A 524 -62.08 22.92 7.44
N VAL A 525 -61.66 23.58 6.35
CA VAL A 525 -62.21 24.88 5.95
C VAL A 525 -62.54 24.80 4.46
N CYS A 526 -63.84 25.00 4.19
CA CYS A 526 -64.53 25.25 2.92
C CYS A 526 -65.11 24.06 2.12
N ALA A 527 -66.44 23.98 2.25
CA ALA A 527 -67.49 23.55 1.31
C ALA A 527 -67.76 22.04 1.15
N GLU A 528 -68.81 21.62 1.85
CA GLU A 528 -69.64 20.45 1.56
C GLU A 528 -70.29 20.58 0.18
N GLU A 529 -70.22 19.52 -0.63
CA GLU A 529 -71.38 18.85 -1.23
C GLU A 529 -70.90 17.62 -2.02
N ASP A 530 -71.71 16.55 -1.97
CA ASP A 530 -71.68 15.34 -2.80
C ASP A 530 -70.71 14.18 -2.46
N LYS A 531 -71.04 13.48 -1.36
CA LYS A 531 -70.92 12.01 -1.31
C LYS A 531 -72.15 11.39 -1.96
N THR A 532 -72.04 10.89 -3.20
CA THR A 532 -72.61 9.62 -3.68
C THR A 532 -72.42 9.51 -5.19
N LYS A 533 -71.45 8.72 -5.62
CA LYS A 533 -71.47 7.98 -6.89
C LYS A 533 -70.32 6.99 -6.91
N LEU A 534 -70.61 5.76 -6.48
CA LEU A 534 -69.99 4.59 -7.07
C LEU A 534 -70.16 4.72 -8.59
N ILE A 535 -69.07 4.94 -9.31
CA ILE A 535 -68.98 4.71 -10.74
C ILE A 535 -67.79 3.77 -10.92
N THR A 536 -68.13 2.53 -11.22
CA THR A 536 -67.32 1.58 -11.97
C THR A 536 -66.70 2.27 -13.17
N LEU A 537 -65.38 2.42 -13.17
CA LEU A 537 -64.57 2.59 -14.36
C LEU A 537 -63.56 1.44 -14.35
N GLU A 538 -64.01 0.32 -14.92
CA GLU A 538 -63.12 -0.66 -15.53
C GLU A 538 -62.41 0.00 -16.73
N ASP A 539 -61.22 -0.53 -17.02
CA ASP A 539 -60.33 -0.25 -18.16
C ASP A 539 -59.43 1.01 -18.08
N ASP A 540 -58.32 0.89 -17.35
CA ASP A 540 -56.98 1.48 -17.68
C ASP A 540 -55.90 1.14 -16.61
N SER A 541 -55.84 -0.10 -16.10
CA SER A 541 -54.91 -0.51 -15.01
C SER A 541 -53.47 -0.81 -15.48
N GLY A 542 -53.24 -1.12 -16.75
CA GLY A 542 -51.96 -1.70 -17.20
C GLY A 542 -50.74 -0.76 -17.16
N GLU A 543 -50.90 0.56 -17.29
CA GLU A 543 -49.78 1.50 -17.44
C GLU A 543 -49.31 2.17 -16.13
N ASN A 544 -50.15 2.25 -15.11
CA ASN A 544 -49.73 2.72 -13.78
C ASN A 544 -48.78 1.71 -13.11
N GLU A 545 -49.03 0.42 -13.34
CA GLU A 545 -48.22 -0.70 -12.85
C GLU A 545 -46.78 -0.70 -13.40
N GLU A 546 -46.55 -0.29 -14.66
CA GLU A 546 -45.20 -0.24 -15.25
C GLU A 546 -44.32 0.83 -14.60
N SER A 547 -44.92 1.97 -14.22
CA SER A 547 -44.21 3.02 -13.48
C SER A 547 -43.90 2.59 -12.04
N GLU A 548 -44.66 1.67 -11.47
CA GLU A 548 -44.49 1.18 -10.11
C GLU A 548 -43.44 0.07 -10.03
N ALA A 549 -43.46 -0.88 -10.96
CA ALA A 549 -42.44 -1.92 -11.08
C ALA A 549 -41.03 -1.34 -11.27
N TRP A 550 -40.88 -0.27 -12.08
CA TRP A 550 -39.60 0.41 -12.23
C TRP A 550 -39.15 1.12 -10.94
N LYS A 551 -40.07 1.72 -10.19
CA LYS A 551 -39.75 2.34 -8.91
C LYS A 551 -39.31 1.30 -7.88
N TYR A 552 -39.99 0.15 -7.84
CA TYR A 552 -39.61 -0.98 -6.98
C TYR A 552 -38.21 -1.50 -7.35
N PHE A 553 -37.93 -1.68 -8.64
CA PHE A 553 -36.59 -2.06 -9.10
C PHE A 553 -35.52 -1.06 -8.62
N VAL A 554 -35.75 0.24 -8.80
CA VAL A 554 -34.81 1.29 -8.38
C VAL A 554 -34.65 1.31 -6.85
N SER A 555 -35.73 1.16 -6.08
CA SER A 555 -35.65 1.14 -4.62
C SER A 555 -34.92 -0.09 -4.09
N GLN A 556 -35.15 -1.27 -4.69
CA GLN A 556 -34.43 -2.50 -4.34
C GLN A 556 -32.93 -2.40 -4.67
N VAL A 557 -32.59 -1.86 -5.84
CA VAL A 557 -31.18 -1.62 -6.19
C VAL A 557 -30.52 -0.63 -5.23
N ALA A 558 -31.19 0.48 -4.91
CA ALA A 558 -30.64 1.49 -4.00
C ALA A 558 -30.45 0.96 -2.57
N ALA A 559 -31.40 0.14 -2.09
CA ALA A 559 -31.34 -0.45 -0.76
C ALA A 559 -30.24 -1.52 -0.61
N ASN A 560 -29.99 -2.29 -1.69
CA ASN A 560 -29.15 -3.50 -1.63
C ASN A 560 -27.75 -3.33 -2.24
N VAL A 561 -27.48 -2.24 -2.97
CA VAL A 561 -26.17 -1.94 -3.55
C VAL A 561 -25.42 -0.92 -2.71
N HIS A 562 -24.26 -1.34 -2.18
CA HIS A 562 -23.39 -0.48 -1.40
C HIS A 562 -22.10 -0.24 -2.15
N VAL A 563 -21.61 1.00 -2.08
CA VAL A 563 -20.38 1.41 -2.75
C VAL A 563 -19.40 1.79 -1.66
N VAL A 564 -18.23 1.17 -1.69
CA VAL A 564 -17.10 1.47 -0.81
C VAL A 564 -15.95 1.99 -1.66
N PHE A 565 -15.68 3.30 -1.56
CA PHE A 565 -14.61 3.96 -2.27
C PHE A 565 -13.35 4.04 -1.41
N CYS A 566 -12.27 3.39 -1.81
CA CYS A 566 -11.00 3.35 -1.09
C CYS A 566 -9.99 4.29 -1.77
N ALA A 567 -9.56 5.35 -1.08
CA ALA A 567 -8.66 6.36 -1.63
C ALA A 567 -7.57 6.78 -0.65
N SER A 568 -6.52 7.43 -1.18
CA SER A 568 -5.44 8.00 -0.37
C SER A 568 -5.61 9.52 -0.23
N PRO A 569 -5.55 10.08 0.99
CA PRO A 569 -5.69 11.53 1.19
C PRO A 569 -4.50 12.33 0.65
N THR A 570 -3.34 11.68 0.44
CA THR A 570 -2.13 12.30 -0.12
C THR A 570 -2.19 12.51 -1.63
N SER A 571 -3.25 12.03 -2.28
CA SER A 571 -3.40 12.06 -3.72
C SER A 571 -4.11 13.34 -4.20
N ASP A 572 -3.44 14.13 -5.04
CA ASP A 572 -4.08 15.29 -5.71
C ASP A 572 -5.27 14.86 -6.59
N THR A 573 -5.27 13.62 -7.10
CA THR A 573 -6.35 13.13 -7.95
C THR A 573 -7.65 12.95 -7.18
N LEU A 574 -7.59 12.54 -5.91
CA LEU A 574 -8.77 12.41 -5.06
C LEU A 574 -9.50 13.75 -4.92
N ARG A 575 -8.76 14.82 -4.63
CA ARG A 575 -9.32 16.16 -4.48
C ARG A 575 -10.02 16.63 -5.75
N SER A 576 -9.37 16.46 -6.90
CA SER A 576 -9.97 16.79 -8.20
C SER A 576 -11.23 15.98 -8.47
N ARG A 577 -11.24 14.68 -8.14
CA ARG A 577 -12.40 13.79 -8.28
C ARG A 577 -13.54 14.17 -7.35
N CYS A 578 -13.31 14.45 -6.07
CA CYS A 578 -14.37 14.89 -5.15
C CYS A 578 -15.02 16.21 -5.60
N ARG A 579 -14.25 17.10 -6.23
CA ARG A 579 -14.76 18.34 -6.83
C ARG A 579 -15.60 18.08 -8.09
N ASN A 580 -15.16 17.16 -8.95
CA ASN A 580 -15.86 16.82 -10.19
C ASN A 580 -17.11 15.93 -9.95
N PHE A 581 -17.13 15.20 -8.83
CA PHE A 581 -18.19 14.26 -8.45
C PHE A 581 -18.62 14.47 -6.98
N PRO A 582 -19.47 15.49 -6.71
CA PRO A 582 -19.84 15.89 -5.34
C PRO A 582 -20.53 14.79 -4.53
N ALA A 583 -21.22 13.82 -5.17
CA ALA A 583 -21.91 12.76 -4.45
C ALA A 583 -20.93 11.81 -3.74
N LEU A 584 -19.70 11.66 -4.25
CA LEU A 584 -18.67 10.83 -3.62
C LEU A 584 -18.34 11.28 -2.21
N TYR A 585 -18.46 12.58 -1.91
CA TYR A 585 -18.19 13.14 -0.60
C TYR A 585 -19.50 13.44 0.18
N ASN A 586 -20.50 14.03 -0.47
CA ASN A 586 -21.72 14.49 0.20
C ASN A 586 -22.68 13.34 0.61
N ASN A 587 -22.65 12.20 -0.07
CA ASN A 587 -23.60 11.10 0.14
C ASN A 587 -22.93 9.83 0.69
N THR A 588 -21.63 9.87 0.98
CA THR A 588 -20.90 8.77 1.61
C THR A 588 -20.61 9.07 3.08
N TYR A 589 -20.52 8.03 3.90
CA TYR A 589 -19.92 8.11 5.24
C TYR A 589 -18.41 8.04 5.09
N ILE A 590 -17.71 8.99 5.68
CA ILE A 590 -16.25 9.05 5.62
C ILE A 590 -15.69 8.32 6.83
N ASN A 591 -14.91 7.29 6.58
CA ASN A 591 -14.13 6.59 7.58
C ASN A 591 -12.65 6.75 7.23
N ARG A 592 -11.96 7.58 8.01
CA ARG A 592 -10.54 7.83 7.84
C ARG A 592 -9.74 6.93 8.76
N ILE A 593 -8.86 6.14 8.20
CA ILE A 593 -7.88 5.31 8.90
C ILE A 593 -6.60 6.15 9.00
N PRO A 594 -6.24 6.67 10.18
CA PRO A 594 -4.94 7.29 10.41
C PRO A 594 -3.83 6.22 10.33
N PRO A 595 -2.55 6.62 10.26
CA PRO A 595 -1.46 5.70 10.58
C PRO A 595 -1.72 5.04 11.93
N TRP A 596 -1.49 3.73 12.03
CA TRP A 596 -1.76 3.00 13.27
C TRP A 596 -0.94 3.56 14.44
N SER A 597 -1.57 3.62 15.60
CA SER A 597 -0.97 4.07 16.85
C SER A 597 0.19 3.17 17.29
N HIS A 598 0.99 3.67 18.23
CA HIS A 598 2.02 2.88 18.88
C HIS A 598 1.47 1.57 19.47
N ASP A 599 0.30 1.64 20.11
CA ASP A 599 -0.35 0.50 20.75
C ASP A 599 -0.81 -0.56 19.72
N ALA A 600 -1.30 -0.10 18.57
CA ALA A 600 -1.65 -0.98 17.46
C ALA A 600 -0.43 -1.73 16.91
N LEU A 601 0.70 -1.05 16.74
CA LEU A 601 1.95 -1.68 16.29
C LEU A 601 2.47 -2.68 17.34
N LEU A 602 2.36 -2.34 18.63
CA LEU A 602 2.77 -3.18 19.74
C LEU A 602 1.94 -4.47 19.80
N ALA A 603 0.61 -4.37 19.66
CA ALA A 603 -0.28 -5.54 19.62
C ALA A 603 0.07 -6.49 18.46
N VAL A 604 0.43 -5.93 17.31
CA VAL A 604 0.83 -6.68 16.12
C VAL A 604 2.15 -7.42 16.35
N ALA A 605 3.19 -6.72 16.83
CA ALA A 605 4.47 -7.34 17.12
C ALA A 605 4.35 -8.44 18.18
N THR A 606 3.60 -8.18 19.25
CA THR A 606 3.35 -9.13 20.34
C THR A 606 2.73 -10.42 19.80
N LYS A 607 1.65 -10.32 19.00
CA LYS A 607 0.98 -11.50 18.41
C LYS A 607 1.90 -12.35 17.52
N PHE A 608 2.85 -11.74 16.81
CA PHE A 608 3.78 -12.48 15.94
C PHE A 608 5.00 -13.03 16.69
N ILE A 609 5.44 -12.40 17.78
CA ILE A 609 6.66 -12.76 18.53
C ILE A 609 6.38 -13.73 19.68
N GLU A 610 5.27 -13.58 20.40
CA GLU A 610 4.88 -14.48 21.50
C GLU A 610 4.92 -15.97 21.14
N PRO A 611 4.38 -16.45 20.00
CA PRO A 611 4.39 -17.87 19.66
C PRO A 611 5.78 -18.43 19.34
N SER A 612 6.80 -17.58 19.18
CA SER A 612 8.15 -18.05 18.84
C SER A 612 8.88 -18.62 20.08
N THR A 613 9.10 -19.93 20.08
CA THR A 613 9.85 -20.65 21.13
C THR A 613 11.37 -20.48 21.04
N LEU A 614 11.85 -19.80 19.99
CA LEU A 614 13.27 -19.66 19.65
C LEU A 614 13.95 -18.46 20.33
N LEU A 615 13.16 -17.50 20.84
CA LEU A 615 13.65 -16.27 21.47
C LEU A 615 13.61 -16.37 23.00
N PRO A 616 14.64 -15.88 23.73
CA PRO A 616 14.60 -15.77 25.18
C PRO A 616 13.44 -14.86 25.63
N GLU A 617 12.65 -15.29 26.61
CA GLU A 617 11.49 -14.54 27.14
C GLU A 617 11.89 -13.14 27.64
N ASP A 618 13.08 -13.03 28.26
CA ASP A 618 13.58 -11.77 28.83
C ASP A 618 13.86 -10.68 27.78
N LEU A 619 14.19 -11.07 26.54
CA LEU A 619 14.55 -10.14 25.46
C LEU A 619 13.35 -9.76 24.58
N LYS A 620 12.22 -10.48 24.65
CA LYS A 620 11.03 -10.20 23.84
C LYS A 620 10.51 -8.76 23.97
N PRO A 621 10.36 -8.16 25.16
CA PRO A 621 9.85 -6.79 25.27
C PRO A 621 10.81 -5.77 24.63
N SER A 622 12.12 -5.90 24.86
CA SER A 622 13.13 -5.02 24.25
C SER A 622 13.15 -5.13 22.71
N ILE A 623 12.96 -6.34 22.18
CA ILE A 623 12.85 -6.55 20.73
C ILE A 623 11.60 -5.85 20.18
N ILE A 624 10.45 -5.98 20.85
CA ILE A 624 9.19 -5.33 20.43
C ILE A 624 9.36 -3.80 20.43
N GLU A 625 9.96 -3.24 21.48
CA GLU A 625 10.24 -1.81 21.58
C GLU A 625 11.16 -1.33 20.43
N HIS A 626 12.22 -2.07 20.12
CA HIS A 626 13.10 -1.73 19.00
C HIS A 626 12.40 -1.80 17.64
N LEU A 627 11.51 -2.77 17.42
CA LEU A 627 10.71 -2.84 16.19
C LEU A 627 9.80 -1.61 16.04
N LEU A 628 9.23 -1.11 17.14
CA LEU A 628 8.40 0.09 17.16
C LEU A 628 9.24 1.34 16.87
N PHE A 629 10.37 1.48 17.56
CA PHE A 629 11.30 2.59 17.39
C PHE A 629 11.82 2.70 15.96
N THR A 630 12.28 1.58 15.37
CA THR A 630 12.77 1.56 13.99
C THR A 630 11.70 2.04 13.01
N HIS A 631 10.46 1.59 13.14
CA HIS A 631 9.37 2.06 12.29
C HIS A 631 9.07 3.56 12.46
N ALA A 632 9.03 4.05 13.71
CA ALA A 632 8.77 5.45 14.02
C ALA A 632 9.88 6.39 13.50
N SER A 633 11.15 5.98 13.61
CA SER A 633 12.31 6.75 13.17
C SER A 633 12.27 7.06 11.66
N ILE A 634 11.72 6.15 10.85
CA ILE A 634 11.69 6.28 9.40
C ILE A 634 10.81 7.45 8.95
N SER A 635 9.73 7.74 9.67
CA SER A 635 8.88 8.90 9.35
C SER A 635 9.68 10.21 9.38
N GLN A 636 10.60 10.35 10.34
CA GLN A 636 11.49 11.52 10.43
C GLN A 636 12.50 11.54 9.28
N PHE A 637 13.11 10.40 8.95
CA PHE A 637 14.05 10.30 7.83
C PHE A 637 13.38 10.57 6.47
N VAL A 638 12.11 10.17 6.28
CA VAL A 638 11.36 10.47 5.05
C VAL A 638 11.13 11.97 4.89
N GLU A 639 10.74 12.66 5.97
CA GLU A 639 10.55 14.12 5.95
C GLU A 639 11.86 14.86 5.66
N GLU A 640 12.96 14.43 6.28
CA GLU A 640 14.30 14.98 6.01
C GLU A 640 14.73 14.70 4.56
N TYR A 641 14.53 13.49 4.06
CA TYR A 641 14.85 13.08 2.69
C TYR A 641 14.07 13.90 1.66
N GLN A 642 12.78 14.17 1.92
CA GLN A 642 11.98 15.06 1.08
C GLN A 642 12.49 16.50 1.14
N ARG A 643 12.87 17.00 2.32
CA ARG A 643 13.35 18.38 2.49
C ARG A 643 14.70 18.63 1.83
N VAL A 644 15.64 17.68 1.95
CA VAL A 644 17.02 17.83 1.48
C VAL A 644 17.16 17.49 0.00
N LEU A 645 16.55 16.39 -0.46
CA LEU A 645 16.75 15.86 -1.82
C LEU A 645 15.55 16.07 -2.74
N ASN A 646 14.43 16.60 -2.24
CA ASN A 646 13.17 16.76 -2.98
C ASN A 646 12.69 15.45 -3.63
N ARG A 647 12.93 14.33 -2.93
CA ARG A 647 12.53 12.98 -3.34
C ARG A 647 11.54 12.41 -2.33
N TYR A 648 10.60 11.64 -2.83
CA TYR A 648 9.51 11.09 -2.02
C TYR A 648 9.76 9.61 -1.76
N ALA A 649 9.57 9.19 -0.51
CA ALA A 649 9.52 7.79 -0.10
C ALA A 649 8.27 7.57 0.74
N PHE A 650 7.59 6.44 0.56
CA PHE A 650 6.37 6.12 1.30
C PHE A 650 6.52 4.78 2.00
N PHE A 651 6.37 4.79 3.32
CA PHE A 651 6.30 3.59 4.14
C PHE A 651 4.94 3.52 4.83
N SER A 652 4.48 2.30 5.07
CA SER A 652 3.13 2.02 5.58
C SER A 652 3.18 0.84 6.55
N PHE A 653 2.06 0.56 7.20
CA PHE A 653 1.93 -0.62 8.04
C PHE A 653 2.26 -1.95 7.35
N LYS A 654 2.03 -2.05 6.04
CA LYS A 654 2.42 -3.24 5.26
C LYS A 654 3.94 -3.47 5.28
N HIS A 655 4.72 -2.39 5.30
CA HIS A 655 6.17 -2.46 5.44
C HIS A 655 6.55 -2.96 6.83
N TYR A 656 5.89 -2.46 7.87
CA TYR A 656 6.08 -2.94 9.24
C TYR A 656 5.77 -4.44 9.39
N LEU A 657 4.64 -4.91 8.85
CA LEU A 657 4.34 -6.34 8.80
C LEU A 657 5.39 -7.15 8.02
N SER A 658 5.88 -6.61 6.89
CA SER A 658 6.95 -7.25 6.13
C SER A 658 8.26 -7.29 6.92
N PHE A 659 8.53 -6.28 7.75
CA PHE A 659 9.71 -6.19 8.60
C PHE A 659 9.66 -7.23 9.72
N VAL A 660 8.56 -7.30 10.48
CA VAL A 660 8.36 -8.33 11.52
C VAL A 660 8.45 -9.74 10.93
N LYS A 661 7.78 -10.00 9.81
CA LYS A 661 7.84 -11.32 9.14
C LYS A 661 9.24 -11.64 8.59
N SER A 662 9.94 -10.64 8.06
CA SER A 662 11.31 -10.82 7.56
C SER A 662 12.28 -11.10 8.70
N PHE A 663 12.11 -10.44 9.84
CA PHE A 663 12.89 -10.69 11.05
C PHE A 663 12.69 -12.12 11.54
N ILE A 664 11.44 -12.57 11.73
CA ILE A 664 11.13 -13.94 12.18
C ILE A 664 11.69 -14.98 11.21
N LYS A 665 11.50 -14.79 9.90
CA LYS A 665 12.04 -15.71 8.89
C LYS A 665 13.58 -15.75 8.92
N MET A 666 14.23 -14.60 9.07
CA MET A 666 15.69 -14.53 9.05
C MET A 666 16.31 -15.10 10.32
N ILE A 667 15.70 -14.86 11.48
CA ILE A 667 16.17 -15.43 12.75
C ILE A 667 15.96 -16.94 12.77
N GLU A 668 14.82 -17.45 12.30
CA GLU A 668 14.58 -18.90 12.16
C GLU A 668 15.66 -19.55 11.28
N GLN A 669 15.92 -18.97 10.10
CA GLN A 669 16.94 -19.49 9.18
C GLN A 669 18.33 -19.47 9.81
N LYS A 670 18.75 -18.33 10.38
CA LYS A 670 20.11 -18.17 10.94
C LYS A 670 20.30 -19.00 12.20
N LEU A 671 19.30 -19.09 13.09
CA LEU A 671 19.38 -19.93 14.29
C LEU A 671 19.38 -21.41 13.93
N GLN A 672 18.63 -21.84 12.91
CA GLN A 672 18.67 -23.21 12.42
C GLN A 672 20.05 -23.55 11.86
N THR A 673 20.59 -22.74 10.95
CA THR A 673 21.94 -22.96 10.38
C THR A 673 23.01 -22.99 11.48
N ARG A 674 22.99 -22.03 12.41
CA ARG A 674 23.95 -21.99 13.53
C ARG A 674 23.75 -23.15 14.51
N SER A 675 22.54 -23.65 14.70
CA SER A 675 22.29 -24.84 15.54
C SER A 675 22.82 -26.12 14.89
N THR A 676 22.68 -26.27 13.57
CA THR A 676 23.22 -27.42 12.85
C THR A 676 24.73 -27.41 12.84
N ASP A 677 25.33 -26.23 12.67
CA ASP A 677 26.79 -26.06 12.69
C ASP A 677 27.34 -26.31 14.10
N GLY A 678 26.70 -25.74 15.13
CA GLY A 678 27.05 -25.96 16.54
C GLY A 678 26.91 -27.43 16.94
N TYR A 679 25.82 -28.10 16.56
CA TYR A 679 25.65 -29.53 16.83
C TYR A 679 26.67 -30.37 16.09
N SER A 680 26.98 -30.03 14.84
CA SER A 680 28.05 -30.69 14.09
C SER A 680 29.37 -30.57 14.84
N ILE A 681 29.78 -29.36 15.25
CA ILE A 681 31.03 -29.15 15.98
C ILE A 681 31.02 -29.84 17.35
N GLN A 682 29.91 -29.81 18.08
CA GLN A 682 29.78 -30.54 19.34
C GLN A 682 29.93 -32.05 19.14
N GLN A 683 29.32 -32.63 18.10
CA GLN A 683 29.53 -34.02 17.74
C GLN A 683 31.00 -34.30 17.39
N LYS A 684 31.66 -33.38 16.67
CA LYS A 684 33.09 -33.48 16.36
C LYS A 684 33.92 -33.55 17.64
N ILE A 685 33.65 -32.68 18.62
CA ILE A 685 34.35 -32.64 19.91
C ILE A 685 34.09 -33.93 20.70
N ASN A 686 32.84 -34.38 20.80
CA ASN A 686 32.47 -35.58 21.56
C ASN A 686 33.15 -36.85 20.99
N LEU A 687 33.22 -36.98 19.65
CA LEU A 687 33.94 -38.09 19.01
C LEU A 687 35.44 -38.05 19.30
N LEU A 688 36.01 -36.83 19.37
CA LEU A 688 37.42 -36.61 19.68
C LEU A 688 37.73 -36.86 21.16
N GLU A 689 36.80 -36.55 22.06
CA GLU A 689 36.91 -36.89 23.49
C GLU A 689 36.77 -38.38 23.74
N ALA A 690 35.84 -39.07 23.06
CA ALA A 690 35.75 -40.53 23.11
C ALA A 690 37.02 -41.20 22.58
N ALA A 691 37.62 -40.63 21.54
CA ALA A 691 38.90 -41.07 21.00
C ALA A 691 40.05 -40.93 22.02
N ILE A 692 40.16 -39.77 22.67
CA ILE A 692 41.16 -39.51 23.72
C ILE A 692 40.93 -40.45 24.91
N ASP A 693 39.67 -40.68 25.33
CA ASP A 693 39.32 -41.53 26.46
C ASP A 693 39.68 -43.01 26.23
N ILE A 694 39.39 -43.56 25.04
CA ILE A 694 39.81 -44.92 24.63
C ILE A 694 41.34 -45.07 24.70
N VAL A 695 42.05 -44.06 24.22
CA VAL A 695 43.51 -44.00 24.22
C VAL A 695 44.07 -43.94 25.65
N SER A 696 43.50 -43.13 26.54
CA SER A 696 43.93 -43.08 27.95
C SER A 696 43.60 -44.37 28.73
N ARG A 697 42.52 -45.09 28.38
CA ARG A 697 42.23 -46.42 28.96
C ARG A 697 43.26 -47.48 28.56
N GLN A 698 43.84 -47.39 27.35
CA GLN A 698 44.93 -48.28 26.93
C GLN A 698 46.20 -48.04 27.76
N GLN A 699 46.57 -46.79 28.03
CA GLN A 699 47.68 -46.45 28.95
C GLN A 699 47.44 -46.93 30.39
N GLY A 700 46.18 -46.93 30.85
CA GLY A 700 45.81 -47.43 32.18
C GLY A 700 45.90 -48.95 32.33
N LEU A 701 45.66 -49.70 31.25
CA LEU A 701 45.84 -51.16 31.20
C LEU A 701 47.33 -51.54 31.24
N ASP A 702 48.19 -50.80 30.55
CA ASP A 702 49.66 -51.02 30.59
C ASP A 702 50.25 -50.75 32.00
N ASN A 703 49.69 -49.80 32.75
CA ASN A 703 50.05 -49.54 34.15
C ASN A 703 49.53 -50.63 35.10
N LEU A 704 48.43 -51.30 34.76
CA LEU A 704 47.90 -52.44 35.52
C LEU A 704 48.69 -53.73 35.22
N ASP A 705 49.10 -53.93 33.97
CA ASP A 705 49.96 -55.04 33.54
C ASP A 705 51.37 -54.94 34.12
N SER A 706 51.93 -53.72 34.22
CA SER A 706 53.20 -53.49 34.93
C SER A 706 53.10 -53.65 36.46
N MET A 707 51.90 -53.54 37.04
CA MET A 707 51.64 -53.93 38.45
C MET A 707 51.46 -55.46 38.60
N LEU A 708 50.82 -56.13 37.64
CA LEU A 708 50.64 -57.59 37.64
C LEU A 708 51.94 -58.37 37.38
N GLU A 709 52.88 -57.81 36.62
CA GLU A 709 54.23 -58.39 36.45
C GLU A 709 55.07 -58.38 37.73
N LEU A 710 54.80 -57.46 38.67
CA LEU A 710 55.46 -57.43 39.99
C LEU A 710 54.84 -58.41 40.99
N GLU A 711 53.57 -58.79 40.85
CA GLU A 711 52.89 -59.75 41.74
C GLU A 711 52.96 -61.23 41.27
N GLY A 712 53.41 -61.50 40.04
CA GLY A 712 53.37 -62.85 39.43
C GLY A 712 54.55 -63.80 39.71
N SER A 713 55.42 -63.52 40.69
CA SER A 713 56.67 -64.30 40.91
C SER A 713 56.65 -65.37 42.02
N GLU A 714 55.48 -65.85 42.45
CA GLU A 714 55.39 -67.05 43.30
C GLU A 714 54.30 -68.03 42.82
N ALA A 715 54.71 -69.31 42.65
CA ALA A 715 53.91 -70.55 42.51
C ALA A 715 53.66 -71.19 41.11
N SER A 716 54.68 -71.94 40.65
CA SER A 716 54.67 -73.38 40.26
C SER A 716 53.55 -74.08 39.43
N PHE A 717 54.00 -74.69 38.30
CA PHE A 717 53.65 -76.04 37.72
C PHE A 717 52.19 -76.26 37.20
N THR A 718 51.86 -76.57 35.93
CA THR A 718 52.15 -77.77 35.10
C THR A 718 51.50 -77.64 33.70
N GLU A 719 52.21 -78.15 32.67
CA GLU A 719 51.81 -78.75 31.37
C GLU A 719 51.01 -77.98 30.27
N ASN A 720 51.66 -77.94 29.09
CA ASN A 720 51.27 -77.53 27.71
C ASN A 720 50.19 -78.45 27.04
N PRO A 721 49.78 -78.28 25.74
CA PRO A 721 49.91 -77.16 24.77
C PRO A 721 48.59 -76.82 24.01
N ILE A 722 48.55 -75.76 23.19
CA ILE A 722 48.14 -75.75 21.76
C ILE A 722 48.01 -74.31 21.21
N THR A 723 48.78 -74.05 20.14
CA THR A 723 48.73 -72.97 19.12
C THR A 723 48.96 -71.50 19.51
N GLY A 724 50.11 -71.00 19.07
CA GLY A 724 50.10 -69.93 18.05
C GLY A 724 50.45 -68.51 18.50
N THR A 725 51.75 -68.23 18.49
CA THR A 725 52.45 -66.93 18.40
C THR A 725 52.44 -65.98 19.61
N PRO A 726 53.63 -65.50 20.03
CA PRO A 726 53.78 -64.50 21.09
C PRO A 726 53.37 -63.13 20.55
N ILE A 727 52.51 -62.43 21.29
CA ILE A 727 52.27 -61.00 21.07
C ILE A 727 53.48 -60.27 21.63
N THR A 728 54.47 -60.07 20.79
CA THR A 728 55.44 -58.97 20.96
C THR A 728 54.72 -57.68 20.58
N GLU A 729 53.93 -57.08 21.48
CA GLU A 729 53.43 -55.71 21.31
C GLU A 729 54.34 -54.74 22.08
N ASN A 730 55.49 -54.52 21.44
CA ASN A 730 56.24 -53.28 21.32
C ASN A 730 55.87 -52.08 22.24
N PRO A 731 56.83 -51.49 22.98
CA PRO A 731 56.72 -50.13 23.55
C PRO A 731 56.58 -49.01 22.48
N MET A 732 56.64 -49.35 21.19
CA MET A 732 56.42 -48.46 20.05
C MET A 732 54.93 -48.10 19.81
N THR A 733 53.97 -48.80 20.40
CA THR A 733 52.54 -48.43 20.31
C THR A 733 52.20 -47.27 21.25
N ALA A 734 52.75 -47.25 22.47
CA ALA A 734 52.56 -46.17 23.44
C ALA A 734 53.12 -44.82 22.96
N ILE A 735 54.34 -44.80 22.38
CA ILE A 735 54.97 -43.58 21.84
C ILE A 735 54.15 -42.99 20.68
N LYS A 736 53.57 -43.84 19.82
CA LYS A 736 52.73 -43.40 18.70
C LYS A 736 51.39 -42.83 19.13
N VAL A 737 50.92 -43.24 20.30
CA VAL A 737 49.66 -42.79 20.90
C VAL A 737 49.85 -41.42 21.56
N GLU A 738 50.94 -41.19 22.27
CA GLU A 738 51.30 -39.87 22.83
C GLU A 738 51.46 -38.81 21.72
N GLU A 739 52.16 -39.12 20.62
CA GLU A 739 52.26 -38.23 19.45
C GLU A 739 50.88 -37.85 18.87
N LEU A 740 49.93 -38.77 18.91
CA LEU A 740 48.59 -38.55 18.37
C LEU A 740 47.74 -37.67 19.28
N ILE A 741 47.86 -37.82 20.59
CA ILE A 741 47.24 -36.93 21.58
C ILE A 741 47.80 -35.51 21.41
N GLU A 742 49.12 -35.38 21.22
CA GLU A 742 49.78 -34.09 21.02
C GLU A 742 49.31 -33.39 19.73
N MET A 743 49.02 -34.15 18.66
CA MET A 743 48.48 -33.60 17.41
C MET A 743 46.97 -33.30 17.44
N LEU A 744 46.19 -34.06 18.22
CA LEU A 744 44.74 -33.91 18.33
C LEU A 744 44.32 -32.83 19.34
N GLY A 745 45.15 -32.55 20.35
CA GLY A 745 44.93 -31.51 21.36
C GLY A 745 44.66 -30.10 20.79
N PRO A 746 45.52 -29.56 19.91
CA PRO A 746 45.31 -28.25 19.28
C PRO A 746 44.03 -28.17 18.43
N VAL A 747 43.63 -29.29 17.82
CA VAL A 747 42.38 -29.37 17.05
C VAL A 747 41.17 -29.26 17.97
N ARG A 748 41.21 -29.90 19.14
CA ARG A 748 40.17 -29.80 20.17
C ARG A 748 40.02 -28.37 20.68
N VAL A 749 41.13 -27.70 21.01
CA VAL A 749 41.11 -26.30 21.47
C VAL A 749 40.52 -25.40 20.40
N ARG A 750 40.97 -25.54 19.14
CA ARG A 750 40.44 -24.76 18.02
C ARG A 750 38.94 -24.96 17.78
N TRP A 751 38.45 -26.20 17.83
CA TRP A 751 37.01 -26.45 17.70
C TRP A 751 36.22 -25.99 18.91
N GLY A 752 36.82 -25.99 20.11
CA GLY A 752 36.24 -25.38 21.30
C GLY A 752 36.12 -23.86 21.15
N GLU A 753 37.14 -23.20 20.62
CA GLU A 753 37.11 -21.77 20.27
C GLU A 753 36.08 -21.48 19.18
N GLU A 754 36.03 -22.28 18.11
CA GLU A 754 35.04 -22.16 17.03
C GLU A 754 33.60 -22.38 17.54
N LEU A 755 33.42 -23.30 18.50
CA LEU A 755 32.13 -23.48 19.16
C LEU A 755 31.78 -22.28 20.04
N ALA A 756 32.73 -21.74 20.80
CA ALA A 756 32.52 -20.56 21.66
C ALA A 756 32.18 -19.31 20.83
N THR A 757 32.82 -19.11 19.67
CA THR A 757 32.47 -18.03 18.75
C THR A 757 31.10 -18.26 18.11
N LEU A 758 30.74 -19.50 17.76
CA LEU A 758 29.39 -19.82 17.27
C LEU A 758 28.31 -19.56 18.32
N VAL A 759 28.58 -19.84 19.60
CA VAL A 759 27.64 -19.54 20.70
C VAL A 759 27.48 -18.03 20.88
N THR A 760 28.58 -17.28 20.86
CA THR A 760 28.57 -15.81 20.99
C THR A 760 27.87 -15.16 19.79
N THR A 761 28.19 -15.59 18.57
CA THR A 761 27.51 -15.09 17.37
C THR A 761 26.04 -15.50 17.37
N ARG A 762 25.67 -16.67 17.92
CA ARG A 762 24.26 -17.08 18.08
C ARG A 762 23.48 -16.14 19.00
N THR A 763 24.06 -15.67 20.11
CA THR A 763 23.40 -14.66 20.96
C THR A 763 23.31 -13.31 20.26
N ASN A 764 24.38 -12.90 19.58
CA ASN A 764 24.44 -11.62 18.85
C ASN A 764 23.60 -11.63 17.55
N ALA A 765 23.13 -12.81 17.14
CA ALA A 765 22.29 -13.01 15.97
C ALA A 765 21.00 -12.19 16.02
N VAL A 766 20.45 -11.99 17.23
CA VAL A 766 19.17 -11.31 17.42
C VAL A 766 19.28 -9.85 16.96
N GLY A 767 20.27 -9.11 17.47
CA GLY A 767 20.54 -7.73 17.07
C GLY A 767 20.89 -7.62 15.59
N ALA A 768 21.76 -8.49 15.09
CA ALA A 768 22.13 -8.53 13.67
C ALA A 768 20.92 -8.81 12.74
N CYS A 769 20.00 -9.68 13.17
CA CYS A 769 18.78 -9.98 12.43
C CYS A 769 17.82 -8.78 12.40
N LEU A 770 17.73 -8.00 13.49
CA LEU A 770 16.90 -6.80 13.53
C LEU A 770 17.40 -5.75 12.53
N LEU A 771 18.70 -5.43 12.58
CA LEU A 771 19.30 -4.49 11.63
C LEU A 771 19.21 -4.97 10.19
N GLY A 772 19.52 -6.25 9.93
CA GLY A 772 19.43 -6.83 8.59
C GLY A 772 18.00 -6.83 8.02
N ALA A 773 17.00 -7.14 8.85
CA ALA A 773 15.60 -7.07 8.44
C ALA A 773 15.16 -5.62 8.18
N GLY A 774 15.61 -4.67 9.01
CA GLY A 774 15.31 -3.25 8.85
C GLY A 774 15.88 -2.71 7.55
N PHE A 775 17.13 -3.06 7.25
CA PHE A 775 17.81 -2.74 5.99
C PHE A 775 17.03 -3.28 4.78
N MET A 776 16.68 -4.56 4.78
CA MET A 776 15.99 -5.21 3.64
C MET A 776 14.61 -4.62 3.33
N VAL A 777 13.95 -3.99 4.29
CA VAL A 777 12.59 -3.43 4.12
C VAL A 777 12.60 -1.92 3.88
N TYR A 778 13.45 -1.17 4.59
CA TYR A 778 13.37 0.29 4.64
C TYR A 778 14.50 1.01 3.91
N ALA A 779 15.69 0.41 3.77
CA ALA A 779 16.86 1.11 3.21
C ALA A 779 16.77 1.39 1.70
N SER A 780 15.83 0.75 0.99
CA SER A 780 15.84 0.70 -0.47
C SER A 780 15.82 2.06 -1.20
N PRO A 781 15.00 3.07 -0.82
CA PRO A 781 14.96 4.33 -1.56
C PRO A 781 16.01 5.35 -1.09
N PHE A 782 16.66 5.09 0.04
CA PHE A 782 17.59 6.04 0.66
C PHE A 782 19.00 5.95 0.04
N SER A 783 19.70 7.07 0.02
CA SER A 783 21.11 7.14 -0.39
C SER A 783 22.03 6.58 0.71
N GLN A 784 23.28 6.31 0.36
CA GLN A 784 24.28 5.72 1.26
C GLN A 784 24.45 6.49 2.58
N GLU A 785 24.53 7.83 2.53
CA GLU A 785 24.66 8.68 3.73
C GLU A 785 23.50 8.46 4.71
N PHE A 786 22.26 8.41 4.20
CA PHE A 786 21.08 8.15 5.02
C PHE A 786 21.09 6.71 5.54
N ARG A 787 21.52 5.72 4.75
CA ARG A 787 21.62 4.32 5.19
C ARG A 787 22.59 4.18 6.36
N ASN A 788 23.75 4.81 6.28
CA ASN A 788 24.75 4.77 7.34
C ASN A 788 24.22 5.41 8.63
N ARG A 789 23.61 6.60 8.53
CA ARG A 789 22.98 7.28 9.67
C ARG A 789 21.84 6.46 10.31
N MET A 790 21.01 5.82 9.49
CA MET A 790 19.90 4.99 9.99
C MET A 790 20.43 3.77 10.74
N ILE A 791 21.35 3.01 10.13
CA ILE A 791 21.79 1.71 10.66
C ILE A 791 22.76 1.89 11.82
N TYR A 792 23.81 2.67 11.62
CA TYR A 792 24.93 2.77 12.57
C TYR A 792 24.70 3.83 13.64
N ASP A 793 24.23 5.02 13.27
CA ASP A 793 24.09 6.12 14.25
C ASP A 793 22.79 6.01 15.08
N THR A 794 21.71 5.46 14.50
CA THR A 794 20.38 5.49 15.11
C THR A 794 19.90 4.11 15.59
N TRP A 795 19.95 3.08 14.75
CA TRP A 795 19.40 1.77 15.11
C TRP A 795 20.36 0.96 15.97
N GLN A 796 21.65 0.95 15.66
CA GLN A 796 22.65 0.23 16.45
C GLN A 796 22.80 0.83 17.86
N THR A 797 22.80 2.16 17.99
CA THR A 797 22.84 2.85 19.29
C THR A 797 21.64 2.47 20.15
N HIS A 798 20.44 2.48 19.59
CA HIS A 798 19.24 2.03 20.30
C HIS A 798 19.28 0.54 20.70
N LEU A 799 19.90 -0.34 19.91
CA LEU A 799 20.06 -1.75 20.30
C LEU A 799 20.94 -1.90 21.53
N VAL A 800 22.03 -1.13 21.58
CA VAL A 800 22.96 -1.10 22.72
C VAL A 800 22.25 -0.57 23.96
N ASP A 801 21.50 0.53 23.83
CA ASP A 801 20.72 1.12 24.92
C ASP A 801 19.63 0.16 25.45
N ALA A 802 18.99 -0.59 24.55
CA ALA A 802 17.97 -1.60 24.89
C ALA A 802 18.58 -2.91 25.44
N SER A 803 19.89 -2.97 25.66
CA SER A 803 20.62 -4.15 26.15
C SER A 803 20.47 -5.40 25.25
N ILE A 804 20.28 -5.22 23.94
CA ILE A 804 20.19 -6.31 22.97
C ILE A 804 21.61 -6.66 22.49
N PRO A 805 22.03 -7.94 22.56
CA PRO A 805 23.37 -8.35 22.15
C PRO A 805 23.61 -8.14 20.64
N ILE A 806 24.70 -7.45 20.32
CA ILE A 806 25.15 -7.18 18.95
C ILE A 806 26.69 -7.10 18.90
N ASP A 807 27.28 -7.46 17.76
CA ASP A 807 28.70 -7.25 17.50
C ASP A 807 29.02 -5.76 17.30
N SER A 808 30.13 -5.28 17.86
CA SER A 808 30.55 -3.87 17.73
C SER A 808 30.88 -3.47 16.29
N GLU A 809 31.39 -4.42 15.49
CA GLU A 809 31.77 -4.24 14.08
C GLU A 809 30.77 -4.94 13.15
N PHE A 810 29.51 -4.51 13.20
CA PHE A 810 28.47 -5.10 12.36
C PHE A 810 28.53 -4.58 10.92
N LEU A 811 28.71 -5.47 9.94
CA LEU A 811 28.56 -5.16 8.52
C LEU A 811 27.35 -5.88 7.92
N VAL A 812 26.45 -5.11 7.31
CA VAL A 812 25.19 -5.62 6.76
C VAL A 812 25.45 -6.58 5.59
N GLU A 813 26.45 -6.27 4.77
CA GLU A 813 26.78 -7.00 3.55
C GLU A 813 27.29 -8.41 3.87
N GLU A 814 28.17 -8.51 4.87
CA GLU A 814 28.71 -9.78 5.37
C GLU A 814 27.61 -10.62 6.02
N PHE A 815 26.78 -10.00 6.87
CA PHE A 815 25.74 -10.71 7.59
C PHE A 815 24.69 -11.37 6.66
N LEU A 816 24.22 -10.63 5.64
CA LEU A 816 23.16 -11.11 4.73
C LEU A 816 23.64 -12.20 3.76
N CYS A 817 24.92 -12.19 3.40
CA CYS A 817 25.51 -13.22 2.54
C CYS A 817 26.13 -14.39 3.31
N GLY A 818 26.50 -14.19 4.57
CA GLY A 818 27.28 -15.15 5.38
C GLY A 818 28.73 -15.26 4.91
N ASP A 819 29.48 -16.19 5.51
CA ASP A 819 30.93 -16.42 5.33
C ASP A 819 31.38 -16.74 3.87
N ASP A 820 30.41 -16.91 2.96
CA ASP A 820 30.60 -17.14 1.52
C ASP A 820 30.48 -15.85 0.66
N PHE A 821 30.27 -14.69 1.30
CA PHE A 821 30.08 -13.38 0.67
C PHE A 821 31.15 -13.04 -0.37
N GLU A 822 32.42 -13.11 0.04
CA GLU A 822 33.56 -12.78 -0.83
C GLU A 822 33.80 -13.83 -1.93
N ARG A 823 33.39 -15.09 -1.71
CA ARG A 823 33.76 -16.21 -2.58
C ARG A 823 32.86 -16.31 -3.81
N ARG A 824 31.54 -16.21 -3.62
CA ARG A 824 30.56 -16.41 -4.70
C ARG A 824 29.95 -15.11 -5.19
N HIS A 825 29.46 -14.27 -4.29
CA HIS A 825 28.61 -13.16 -4.68
C HIS A 825 29.39 -11.99 -5.29
N LEU A 826 30.46 -11.53 -4.63
CA LEU A 826 31.27 -10.42 -5.15
C LEU A 826 31.93 -10.75 -6.49
N ASN A 827 32.49 -11.95 -6.66
CA ASN A 827 33.12 -12.35 -7.93
C ASN A 827 32.10 -12.49 -9.06
N THR A 828 30.93 -13.07 -8.79
CA THR A 828 29.85 -13.13 -9.79
C THR A 828 29.37 -11.74 -10.17
N TRP A 829 29.21 -10.83 -9.21
CA TRP A 829 28.78 -9.46 -9.53
C TRP A 829 29.86 -8.65 -10.25
N ARG A 830 31.14 -8.88 -9.94
CA ARG A 830 32.26 -8.32 -10.70
C ARG A 830 32.22 -8.81 -12.15
N SER A 831 31.99 -10.11 -12.37
CA SER A 831 31.85 -10.67 -13.74
C SER A 831 30.60 -10.17 -14.47
N ASP A 832 29.55 -9.80 -13.73
CA ASP A 832 28.32 -9.22 -14.28
C ASP A 832 28.45 -7.70 -14.56
N GLU A 833 29.64 -7.11 -14.39
CA GLU A 833 29.98 -5.69 -14.60
C GLU A 833 29.36 -4.73 -13.56
N LEU A 834 29.08 -5.20 -12.34
CA LEU A 834 28.69 -4.33 -11.23
C LEU A 834 29.93 -3.70 -10.55
N SER A 835 29.85 -2.43 -10.17
CA SER A 835 30.86 -1.81 -9.32
C SER A 835 30.84 -2.39 -7.90
N LEU A 836 32.03 -2.55 -7.31
CA LEU A 836 32.22 -3.16 -6.00
C LEU A 836 32.19 -2.13 -4.85
N ASP A 837 31.55 -0.99 -5.07
CA ASP A 837 31.30 -0.02 -4.00
C ASP A 837 30.22 -0.54 -3.04
N GLN A 838 30.32 -0.10 -1.79
CA GLN A 838 29.39 -0.49 -0.73
C GLN A 838 27.93 -0.25 -1.12
N PHE A 839 27.63 0.90 -1.74
CA PHE A 839 26.27 1.25 -2.16
C PHE A 839 25.72 0.31 -3.25
N SER A 840 26.51 -0.01 -4.27
CA SER A 840 26.11 -0.94 -5.34
C SER A 840 26.00 -2.38 -4.84
N ILE A 841 26.87 -2.81 -3.94
CA ILE A 841 26.76 -4.12 -3.25
C ILE A 841 25.44 -4.19 -2.46
N GLN A 842 25.15 -3.16 -1.67
CA GLN A 842 23.89 -3.05 -0.93
C GLN A 842 22.67 -3.06 -1.85
N ASN A 843 22.71 -2.34 -2.98
CA ASN A 843 21.64 -2.35 -3.97
C ASN A 843 21.49 -3.73 -4.64
N ALA A 844 22.59 -4.43 -4.92
CA ALA A 844 22.56 -5.78 -5.44
C ALA A 844 22.00 -6.78 -4.43
N LEU A 845 22.29 -6.63 -3.15
CA LEU A 845 21.68 -7.40 -2.07
C LEU A 845 20.17 -7.20 -2.02
N LEU A 846 19.72 -5.94 -2.09
CA LEU A 846 18.30 -5.61 -2.16
C LEU A 846 17.64 -6.27 -3.38
N VAL A 847 18.22 -6.14 -4.58
CA VAL A 847 17.69 -6.76 -5.81
C VAL A 847 17.59 -8.29 -5.71
N THR A 848 18.57 -8.94 -5.06
CA THR A 848 18.69 -10.41 -5.08
C THR A 848 17.99 -11.12 -3.93
N LYS A 849 18.08 -10.56 -2.72
CA LYS A 849 17.50 -11.10 -1.49
C LYS A 849 16.14 -10.48 -1.16
N GLY A 850 15.78 -9.39 -1.83
CA GLY A 850 14.52 -8.69 -1.63
C GLY A 850 13.30 -9.59 -1.86
N ASN A 851 12.34 -9.53 -0.95
CA ASN A 851 11.11 -10.31 -1.06
C ASN A 851 10.17 -9.77 -2.17
N ARG A 852 10.21 -8.46 -2.42
CA ARG A 852 9.39 -7.75 -3.41
C ARG A 852 10.18 -7.52 -4.69
N PHE A 853 9.49 -7.42 -5.83
CA PHE A 853 10.14 -7.14 -7.10
C PHE A 853 10.75 -5.73 -7.08
N PRO A 854 11.99 -5.56 -7.57
CA PRO A 854 12.70 -4.30 -7.53
C PRO A 854 12.25 -3.36 -8.66
N LEU A 855 12.14 -2.07 -8.33
CA LEU A 855 12.05 -0.95 -9.26
C LEU A 855 13.31 -0.11 -9.11
N CYS A 856 14.20 -0.20 -10.08
CA CYS A 856 15.49 0.48 -10.07
C CYS A 856 15.39 1.87 -10.71
N ILE A 857 15.70 2.91 -9.93
CA ILE A 857 15.90 4.27 -10.42
C ILE A 857 17.34 4.37 -10.92
N ASP A 858 17.55 4.26 -12.22
CA ASP A 858 18.85 4.10 -12.86
C ASP A 858 19.02 5.09 -14.02
N PRO A 859 19.40 6.35 -13.73
CA PRO A 859 19.56 7.37 -14.77
C PRO A 859 20.73 7.10 -15.73
N GLU A 860 21.73 6.32 -15.30
CA GLU A 860 22.94 6.07 -16.09
C GLU A 860 22.93 4.72 -16.82
N GLY A 861 21.98 3.82 -16.52
CA GLY A 861 21.82 2.53 -17.20
C GLY A 861 22.71 1.40 -16.67
N ARG A 862 23.25 1.51 -15.45
CA ARG A 862 24.12 0.47 -14.87
C ARG A 862 23.36 -0.74 -14.37
N ALA A 863 22.26 -0.50 -13.65
CA ALA A 863 21.45 -1.55 -13.06
C ALA A 863 20.82 -2.41 -14.16
N ILE A 864 20.35 -1.78 -15.25
CA ILE A 864 19.83 -2.52 -16.39
C ILE A 864 20.93 -3.39 -17.01
N ASN A 865 22.11 -2.86 -17.34
CA ASN A 865 23.20 -3.65 -17.95
C ASN A 865 23.60 -4.84 -17.06
N TRP A 866 23.72 -4.61 -15.76
CA TRP A 866 24.00 -5.66 -14.78
C TRP A 866 22.91 -6.76 -14.76
N ILE A 867 21.64 -6.38 -14.70
CA ILE A 867 20.51 -7.33 -14.73
C ILE A 867 20.49 -8.11 -16.05
N LEU A 868 20.73 -7.43 -17.18
CA LEU A 868 20.79 -8.04 -18.50
C LEU A 868 21.90 -9.10 -18.56
N ASN A 869 23.10 -8.80 -18.07
CA ASN A 869 24.26 -9.69 -18.06
C ASN A 869 24.04 -10.91 -17.17
N ARG A 870 23.55 -10.68 -15.95
CA ARG A 870 23.31 -11.73 -14.96
C ARG A 870 22.24 -12.73 -15.38
N GLU A 871 21.16 -12.26 -15.99
CA GLU A 871 19.99 -13.08 -16.31
C GLU A 871 20.03 -13.65 -17.74
N LYS A 872 21.16 -13.54 -18.47
CA LYS A 872 21.32 -14.11 -19.83
C LYS A 872 21.02 -15.61 -19.88
N THR A 873 21.35 -16.35 -18.83
CA THR A 873 21.13 -17.80 -18.74
C THR A 873 19.65 -18.17 -18.53
N ASN A 874 18.81 -17.25 -18.04
CA ASN A 874 17.44 -17.51 -17.62
C ASN A 874 16.39 -17.11 -18.68
N HIS A 875 16.80 -16.94 -19.94
CA HIS A 875 15.96 -16.52 -21.07
C HIS A 875 15.17 -15.24 -20.77
N LEU A 876 15.84 -14.11 -20.93
CA LEU A 876 15.30 -12.78 -20.65
C LEU A 876 14.38 -12.26 -21.77
N LYS A 877 13.28 -11.61 -21.40
CA LYS A 877 12.48 -10.76 -22.29
C LYS A 877 12.46 -9.32 -21.79
N VAL A 878 12.68 -8.37 -22.69
CA VAL A 878 12.68 -6.92 -22.40
C VAL A 878 11.55 -6.25 -23.18
N ALA A 879 10.75 -5.42 -22.51
CA ALA A 879 9.66 -4.65 -23.12
C ALA A 879 9.47 -3.30 -22.43
N SER A 880 8.68 -2.39 -23.01
CA SER A 880 8.21 -1.17 -22.37
C SER A 880 6.68 -1.16 -22.23
N PHE A 881 6.14 -0.38 -21.31
CA PHE A 881 4.68 -0.18 -21.19
C PHE A 881 4.05 0.47 -22.43
N SER A 882 4.85 1.15 -23.25
CA SER A 882 4.41 1.72 -24.52
C SER A 882 4.16 0.67 -25.61
N ASP A 883 4.69 -0.54 -25.46
CA ASP A 883 4.61 -1.58 -26.50
C ASP A 883 3.26 -2.30 -26.48
N THR A 884 2.54 -2.40 -27.59
CA THR A 884 1.22 -3.07 -27.60
C THR A 884 1.26 -4.54 -27.16
N ASP A 885 2.41 -5.20 -27.34
CA ASP A 885 2.60 -6.62 -27.09
C ASP A 885 3.15 -6.95 -25.68
N TRP A 886 3.49 -5.95 -24.84
CA TRP A 886 4.12 -6.20 -23.54
C TRP A 886 3.27 -7.13 -22.66
N TYR A 887 1.94 -6.99 -22.72
CA TYR A 887 1.01 -7.81 -21.95
C TYR A 887 1.05 -9.29 -22.36
N ARG A 888 1.10 -9.56 -23.67
CA ARG A 888 1.21 -10.94 -24.19
C ARG A 888 2.54 -11.57 -23.81
N LEU A 889 3.64 -10.81 -23.94
CA LEU A 889 4.99 -11.28 -23.60
C LEU A 889 5.13 -11.55 -22.11
N LEU A 890 4.49 -10.75 -21.25
CA LEU A 890 4.44 -10.97 -19.81
C LEU A 890 3.74 -12.29 -19.46
N ILE A 891 2.57 -12.56 -20.06
CA ILE A 891 1.84 -13.83 -19.85
C ILE A 891 2.70 -15.02 -20.25
N GLU A 892 3.39 -14.92 -21.39
CA GLU A 892 4.28 -15.96 -21.87
C GLU A 892 5.47 -16.17 -20.92
N ALA A 893 6.08 -15.09 -20.45
CA ALA A 893 7.18 -15.14 -19.49
C ALA A 893 6.75 -15.79 -18.17
N MET A 894 5.56 -15.46 -17.66
CA MET A 894 5.01 -16.07 -16.43
C MET A 894 4.73 -17.58 -16.59
N LYS A 895 4.23 -18.00 -17.75
CA LYS A 895 3.95 -19.42 -18.04
C LYS A 895 5.23 -20.26 -18.06
N TYR A 896 6.28 -19.76 -18.70
CA TYR A 896 7.55 -20.49 -18.86
C TYR A 896 8.55 -20.24 -17.72
N GLY A 897 8.32 -19.23 -16.87
CA GLY A 897 9.23 -18.86 -15.79
C GLY A 897 10.44 -18.04 -16.24
N HIS A 898 10.30 -17.33 -17.36
CA HIS A 898 11.34 -16.46 -17.91
C HIS A 898 11.47 -15.15 -17.13
N THR A 899 12.67 -14.59 -17.10
CA THR A 899 12.89 -13.26 -16.52
C THR A 899 12.33 -12.18 -17.44
N PHE A 900 11.54 -11.25 -16.89
CA PHE A 900 10.94 -10.14 -17.63
C PHE A 900 11.44 -8.79 -17.10
N VAL A 901 11.91 -7.93 -18.00
CA VAL A 901 12.39 -6.57 -17.66
C VAL A 901 11.50 -5.55 -18.36
N ILE A 902 10.95 -4.62 -17.59
CA ILE A 902 10.23 -3.45 -18.13
C ILE A 902 11.12 -2.22 -18.04
N ASN A 903 11.41 -1.63 -19.20
CA ASN A 903 12.24 -0.43 -19.30
C ASN A 903 11.40 0.85 -19.33
N ASP A 904 12.04 1.95 -18.93
CA ASP A 904 11.52 3.32 -19.00
C ASP A 904 10.15 3.48 -18.33
N VAL A 905 10.03 2.92 -17.12
CA VAL A 905 8.81 3.01 -16.33
C VAL A 905 8.63 4.44 -15.79
N GLU A 906 7.75 5.21 -16.44
CA GLU A 906 7.32 6.52 -15.94
C GLU A 906 6.12 6.40 -14.99
N SER A 907 5.14 5.60 -15.39
CA SER A 907 3.95 5.28 -14.59
C SER A 907 3.70 3.79 -14.66
N VAL A 908 3.56 3.14 -13.51
CA VAL A 908 3.26 1.71 -13.44
C VAL A 908 1.79 1.49 -13.78
N ASP A 909 1.52 0.64 -14.77
CA ASP A 909 0.16 0.21 -15.10
C ASP A 909 -0.44 -0.61 -13.93
N PRO A 910 -1.65 -0.27 -13.41
CA PRO A 910 -2.34 -1.02 -12.37
C PRO A 910 -2.58 -2.51 -12.67
N ILE A 911 -2.51 -2.96 -13.93
CA ILE A 911 -2.66 -4.37 -14.29
C ILE A 911 -1.57 -5.24 -13.64
N ILE A 912 -0.34 -4.74 -13.53
CA ILE A 912 0.79 -5.49 -12.95
C ILE A 912 0.67 -5.60 -11.41
N GLU A 913 -0.27 -4.89 -10.76
CA GLU A 913 -0.52 -4.97 -9.31
C GLU A 913 -0.59 -6.41 -8.79
N VAL A 914 -1.31 -7.29 -9.49
CA VAL A 914 -1.51 -8.68 -9.05
C VAL A 914 -0.20 -9.46 -9.07
N VAL A 915 0.65 -9.19 -10.06
CA VAL A 915 1.99 -9.80 -10.21
C VAL A 915 2.92 -9.26 -9.13
N LEU A 916 2.93 -7.94 -8.89
CA LEU A 916 3.77 -7.33 -7.87
C LEU A 916 3.46 -7.83 -6.45
N GLU A 917 2.17 -8.05 -6.16
CA GLU A 917 1.75 -8.61 -4.87
C GLU A 917 2.00 -10.10 -4.74
N LYS A 918 2.43 -10.80 -5.81
CA LYS A 918 2.57 -12.26 -5.85
C LYS A 918 1.32 -12.97 -5.31
N ASN A 919 0.13 -12.48 -5.68
CA ASN A 919 -1.16 -13.08 -5.30
C ASN A 919 -1.39 -14.37 -6.10
N ILE A 920 -0.63 -15.41 -5.77
CA ILE A 920 -0.64 -16.71 -6.45
C ILE A 920 -1.76 -17.57 -5.87
N ILE A 921 -2.63 -18.09 -6.73
CA ILE A 921 -3.68 -19.02 -6.36
C ILE A 921 -3.15 -20.44 -6.56
N GLN A 922 -2.99 -21.16 -5.46
CA GLN A 922 -2.55 -22.55 -5.48
C GLN A 922 -3.80 -23.46 -5.50
N LYS A 923 -4.27 -23.81 -6.70
CA LYS A 923 -5.21 -24.94 -6.87
C LYS A 923 -4.42 -26.25 -6.73
N LYS A 924 -5.07 -27.42 -6.63
CA LYS A 924 -4.43 -28.77 -6.55
C LYS A 924 -3.57 -29.16 -7.79
N GLY A 925 -3.04 -28.20 -8.56
CA GLY A 925 -2.25 -28.33 -9.78
C GLY A 925 -1.26 -27.16 -9.93
N PRO A 926 -0.86 -26.77 -11.16
CA PRO A 926 0.07 -25.65 -11.37
C PRO A 926 -0.49 -24.34 -10.79
N CYS A 927 0.36 -23.56 -10.14
CA CYS A 927 0.02 -22.26 -9.58
C CYS A 927 -0.55 -21.36 -10.69
N SER A 928 -1.62 -20.62 -10.42
CA SER A 928 -2.20 -19.67 -11.38
C SER A 928 -2.38 -18.28 -10.78
N VAL A 929 -2.34 -17.26 -11.63
CA VAL A 929 -2.53 -15.85 -11.29
C VAL A 929 -3.58 -15.27 -12.25
N PHE A 930 -4.56 -14.53 -11.72
CA PHE A 930 -5.53 -13.81 -12.55
C PHE A 930 -4.98 -12.44 -12.93
N LEU A 931 -4.72 -12.23 -14.22
CA LEU A 931 -4.40 -10.95 -14.80
C LEU A 931 -5.67 -10.37 -15.43
N GLY A 932 -6.27 -9.38 -14.76
CA GLY A 932 -7.59 -8.85 -15.15
C GLY A 932 -8.63 -9.97 -15.14
N SER A 933 -9.16 -10.30 -16.32
CA SER A 933 -10.13 -11.39 -16.52
C SER A 933 -9.51 -12.73 -16.93
N THR A 934 -8.20 -12.78 -17.19
CA THR A 934 -7.53 -13.97 -17.75
C THR A 934 -6.76 -14.76 -16.68
N GLU A 935 -7.05 -16.06 -16.57
CA GLU A 935 -6.28 -16.99 -15.73
C GLU A 935 -4.98 -17.37 -16.45
N CYS A 936 -3.84 -17.07 -15.83
CA CYS A 936 -2.51 -17.37 -16.36
C CYS A 936 -1.79 -18.35 -15.43
N ALA A 937 -1.12 -19.37 -15.99
CA ALA A 937 -0.24 -20.23 -15.20
C ALA A 937 1.00 -19.44 -14.75
N TYR A 938 1.40 -19.66 -13.50
CA TYR A 938 2.52 -18.99 -12.85
C TYR A 938 3.60 -20.00 -12.46
N ASN A 939 4.80 -19.82 -13.01
CA ASN A 939 5.97 -20.59 -12.61
C ASN A 939 6.71 -19.87 -11.46
N PRO A 940 7.01 -20.54 -10.33
CA PRO A 940 7.79 -19.95 -9.22
C PRO A 940 9.18 -19.41 -9.62
N GLY A 941 9.75 -19.86 -10.73
CA GLY A 941 11.02 -19.34 -11.26
C GLY A 941 10.94 -17.93 -11.88
N PHE A 942 9.74 -17.41 -12.12
CA PHE A 942 9.52 -16.11 -12.77
C PHE A 942 10.08 -14.94 -11.96
N ARG A 943 10.84 -14.06 -12.62
CA ARG A 943 11.38 -12.81 -12.05
C ARG A 943 10.98 -11.60 -12.88
N LEU A 944 10.60 -10.51 -12.21
CA LEU A 944 10.23 -9.24 -12.81
C LEU A 944 11.16 -8.13 -12.31
N TYR A 945 11.73 -7.36 -13.23
CA TYR A 945 12.52 -6.17 -12.94
C TYR A 945 11.90 -4.95 -13.63
N LEU A 946 11.81 -3.83 -12.91
CA LEU A 946 11.34 -2.55 -13.44
C LEU A 946 12.50 -1.57 -13.41
N THR A 947 12.75 -0.83 -14.50
CA THR A 947 13.83 0.17 -14.55
C THR A 947 13.29 1.53 -15.04
N THR A 948 13.85 2.62 -14.52
CA THR A 948 13.54 3.98 -14.98
C THR A 948 14.80 4.80 -15.12
N ARG A 949 14.91 5.55 -16.23
CA ARG A 949 16.02 6.49 -16.47
C ARG A 949 15.79 7.86 -15.83
N LYS A 950 14.60 8.13 -15.31
CA LYS A 950 14.31 9.41 -14.64
C LYS A 950 14.87 9.40 -13.23
N SER A 951 15.88 10.25 -12.99
CA SER A 951 16.49 10.46 -11.67
C SER A 951 15.53 11.04 -10.63
N TYR A 952 14.49 11.74 -11.08
CA TYR A 952 13.40 12.27 -10.26
C TYR A 952 12.09 11.70 -10.80
N SER A 953 11.61 10.61 -10.20
CA SER A 953 10.33 10.00 -10.53
C SER A 953 9.38 10.15 -9.34
N THR A 954 8.23 10.77 -9.56
CA THR A 954 7.16 10.91 -8.55
C THR A 954 6.28 9.66 -8.60
N PHE A 955 6.79 8.54 -8.09
CA PHE A 955 5.97 7.34 -7.95
C PHE A 955 4.90 7.53 -6.89
N LYS A 956 3.70 7.00 -7.17
CA LYS A 956 2.58 7.01 -6.22
C LYS A 956 2.86 6.07 -5.05
N SER A 957 2.26 6.33 -3.89
CA SER A 957 2.43 5.54 -2.66
C SER A 957 2.20 4.03 -2.85
N TRP A 958 1.24 3.60 -3.68
CA TRP A 958 0.95 2.19 -3.90
C TRP A 958 2.09 1.42 -4.56
N VAL A 959 2.95 2.11 -5.33
CA VAL A 959 4.09 1.49 -5.98
C VAL A 959 5.08 1.03 -4.91
N PHE A 960 5.42 1.88 -3.93
CA PHE A 960 6.29 1.54 -2.80
C PHE A 960 5.74 0.39 -1.95
N ASN A 961 4.42 0.29 -1.82
CA ASN A 961 3.77 -0.80 -1.08
C ASN A 961 3.86 -2.18 -1.75
N LYS A 962 4.13 -2.24 -3.05
CA LYS A 962 4.09 -3.48 -3.85
C LYS A 962 5.44 -3.84 -4.46
N ALA A 963 6.18 -2.85 -4.94
CA ALA A 963 7.53 -2.97 -5.44
C ALA A 963 8.52 -2.30 -4.48
N MET A 964 9.75 -2.80 -4.48
CA MET A 964 10.84 -2.20 -3.72
C MET A 964 11.54 -1.19 -4.62
N VAL A 965 11.40 0.09 -4.32
CA VAL A 965 12.07 1.17 -5.08
C VAL A 965 13.51 1.27 -4.59
N ILE A 966 14.46 1.03 -5.50
CA ILE A 966 15.90 1.06 -5.24
C ILE A 966 16.52 2.20 -6.02
N ASP A 967 17.23 3.08 -5.32
CA ASP A 967 17.99 4.14 -5.96
C ASP A 967 19.35 3.62 -6.42
N PHE A 968 19.58 3.57 -7.74
CA PHE A 968 20.88 3.30 -8.36
C PHE A 968 21.56 4.59 -8.85
N SER A 969 21.10 5.77 -8.37
CA SER A 969 21.78 7.01 -8.71
C SER A 969 23.20 7.04 -8.17
N MET A 970 24.13 7.44 -9.04
CA MET A 970 25.55 7.39 -8.75
C MET A 970 25.97 8.44 -7.73
N THR A 971 26.54 8.00 -6.61
CA THR A 971 27.24 8.85 -5.65
C THR A 971 28.64 9.22 -6.17
N PRO A 972 29.23 10.35 -5.75
CA PRO A 972 30.62 10.69 -6.05
C PRO A 972 31.59 9.57 -5.65
N GLU A 973 31.38 8.97 -4.48
CA GLU A 973 32.19 7.88 -3.93
C GLU A 973 32.12 6.63 -4.81
N ALA A 974 30.91 6.25 -5.26
CA ALA A 974 30.75 5.11 -6.16
C ALA A 974 31.38 5.36 -7.55
N LEU A 975 31.38 6.61 -8.03
CA LEU A 975 32.12 6.97 -9.25
C LEU A 975 33.63 6.90 -9.02
N GLU A 976 34.12 7.37 -7.87
CA GLU A 976 35.54 7.30 -7.49
C GLU A 976 36.00 5.84 -7.46
N GLU A 977 35.27 4.97 -6.77
CA GLU A 977 35.61 3.56 -6.64
C GLU A 977 35.58 2.82 -7.99
N MET A 978 34.63 3.19 -8.86
CA MET A 978 34.58 2.67 -10.23
C MET A 978 35.78 3.12 -11.06
N PHE A 979 36.14 4.41 -11.05
CA PHE A 979 37.32 4.89 -11.79
C PHE A 979 38.62 4.33 -11.21
N LEU A 980 38.69 4.14 -9.89
CA LEU A 980 39.81 3.51 -9.22
C LEU A 980 39.99 2.07 -9.70
N SER A 981 38.91 1.28 -9.68
CA SER A 981 38.91 -0.10 -10.17
C SER A 981 39.36 -0.16 -11.64
N ARG A 982 38.87 0.76 -12.47
CA ARG A 982 39.25 0.83 -13.89
C ARG A 982 40.69 1.30 -14.13
N THR A 983 41.22 2.14 -13.24
CA THR A 983 42.63 2.58 -13.25
C THR A 983 43.53 1.38 -12.99
N ILE A 984 43.18 0.60 -11.97
CA ILE A 984 43.90 -0.61 -11.59
C ILE A 984 43.86 -1.65 -12.71
N GLU A 985 42.71 -1.82 -13.39
CA GLU A 985 42.59 -2.72 -14.54
C GLU A 985 43.49 -2.37 -15.72
N LYS A 986 44.00 -1.14 -15.78
CA LYS A 986 44.93 -0.68 -16.82
C LYS A 986 46.38 -0.74 -16.39
N GLU A 987 46.65 -0.73 -15.08
CA GLU A 987 47.98 -0.91 -14.51
C GLU A 987 48.23 -2.41 -14.28
N THR A 988 48.70 -3.08 -15.34
CA THR A 988 48.78 -4.55 -15.45
C THR A 988 49.57 -5.24 -14.34
N ASP A 989 50.57 -4.56 -13.79
CA ASP A 989 51.54 -5.18 -12.89
C ASP A 989 50.96 -5.43 -11.48
N TYR A 990 50.07 -4.54 -11.02
CA TYR A 990 49.41 -4.68 -9.72
C TYR A 990 48.26 -5.69 -9.78
N GLU A 991 47.41 -5.62 -10.81
CA GLU A 991 46.23 -6.49 -10.89
C GLU A 991 46.60 -7.97 -11.02
N GLU A 992 47.63 -8.31 -11.82
CA GLU A 992 48.11 -9.68 -11.90
C GLU A 992 48.62 -10.23 -10.55
N GLN A 993 49.30 -9.40 -9.76
CA GLN A 993 49.81 -9.80 -8.44
C GLN A 993 48.67 -10.00 -7.43
N TYR A 994 47.67 -9.12 -7.47
CA TYR A 994 46.49 -9.18 -6.62
C TYR A 994 45.62 -10.40 -6.97
N GLU A 995 45.36 -10.67 -8.26
CA GLU A 995 44.58 -11.82 -8.70
C GLU A 995 45.26 -13.16 -8.41
N ARG A 996 46.59 -13.25 -8.60
CA ARG A 996 47.36 -14.45 -8.25
C ARG A 996 47.28 -14.75 -6.74
N SER A 997 47.42 -13.72 -5.91
CA SER A 997 47.35 -13.85 -4.45
C SER A 997 45.94 -14.25 -3.99
N LEU A 998 44.89 -13.65 -4.56
CA LEU A 998 43.50 -14.06 -4.29
C LEU A 998 43.19 -15.49 -4.74
N ALA A 999 43.70 -15.92 -5.91
CA ALA A 999 43.54 -17.29 -6.39
C ALA A 999 44.23 -18.30 -5.45
N ALA A 1000 45.40 -17.95 -4.90
CA ALA A 1000 46.10 -18.76 -3.91
C ALA A 1000 45.30 -18.88 -2.60
N VAL A 1001 44.76 -17.77 -2.06
CA VAL A 1001 43.87 -17.78 -0.88
C VAL A 1001 42.68 -18.71 -1.11
N ARG A 1002 42.03 -18.64 -2.29
CA ARG A 1002 40.88 -19.49 -2.65
C ARG A 1002 41.22 -20.97 -2.65
N SER A 1003 42.30 -21.34 -3.34
CA SER A 1003 42.75 -22.74 -3.43
C SER A 1003 43.07 -23.30 -2.05
N ASN A 1004 43.81 -22.55 -1.23
CA ASN A 1004 44.21 -22.97 0.11
C ASN A 1004 43.01 -23.11 1.05
N LYS A 1005 42.05 -22.19 1.03
CA LYS A 1005 40.82 -22.26 1.84
C LYS A 1005 39.93 -23.45 1.45
N GLN A 1006 39.84 -23.76 0.16
CA GLN A 1006 39.12 -24.94 -0.32
C GLN A 1006 39.81 -26.24 0.11
N ASN A 1007 41.13 -26.33 -0.06
CA ASN A 1007 41.94 -27.46 0.36
C ASN A 1007 41.83 -27.70 1.87
N TYR A 1008 41.88 -26.65 2.68
CA TYR A 1008 41.68 -26.74 4.13
C TYR A 1008 40.31 -27.34 4.50
N SER A 1009 39.23 -26.88 3.84
CA SER A 1009 37.87 -27.39 4.09
C SER A 1009 37.71 -28.85 3.67
N THR A 1010 38.26 -29.25 2.52
CA THR A 1010 38.18 -30.63 2.02
C THR A 1010 38.99 -31.57 2.90
N PHE A 1011 40.22 -31.21 3.28
CA PHE A 1011 41.03 -32.03 4.19
C PHE A 1011 40.39 -32.17 5.57
N ASN A 1012 39.79 -31.10 6.12
CA ASN A 1012 39.03 -31.21 7.37
C ASN A 1012 37.84 -32.17 7.24
N LYS A 1013 37.08 -32.14 6.14
CA LYS A 1013 36.00 -33.12 5.89
C LYS A 1013 36.52 -34.55 5.79
N HIS A 1014 37.71 -34.75 5.21
CA HIS A 1014 38.33 -36.06 5.13
C HIS A 1014 38.74 -36.60 6.50
N VAL A 1015 39.36 -35.78 7.35
CA VAL A 1015 39.64 -36.13 8.76
C VAL A 1015 38.35 -36.55 9.47
N MET A 1016 37.24 -35.85 9.22
CA MET A 1016 35.95 -36.18 9.81
C MET A 1016 35.36 -37.50 9.34
N THR A 1017 35.39 -37.79 8.04
CA THR A 1017 34.90 -39.06 7.50
C THR A 1017 35.70 -40.26 7.98
N GLU A 1018 36.98 -40.07 8.31
CA GLU A 1018 37.79 -41.13 8.89
C GLU A 1018 37.47 -41.30 10.38
N LEU A 1019 37.37 -40.23 11.18
CA LEU A 1019 37.01 -40.31 12.61
C LEU A 1019 35.62 -40.91 12.89
N THR A 1020 34.68 -40.76 11.97
CA THR A 1020 33.32 -41.31 12.10
C THR A 1020 33.21 -42.81 11.77
N ARG A 1021 34.23 -43.42 11.15
CA ARG A 1021 34.26 -44.86 10.89
C ARG A 1021 34.63 -45.58 12.19
N ALA A 1022 33.68 -46.31 12.80
CA ALA A 1022 33.83 -46.97 14.11
C ALA A 1022 34.99 -47.98 14.27
N ASN A 1023 35.77 -48.28 13.22
CA ASN A 1023 36.86 -49.28 13.22
C ASN A 1023 38.28 -48.66 13.13
N VAL A 1024 38.43 -47.36 13.44
CA VAL A 1024 39.69 -46.59 13.26
C VAL A 1024 40.85 -47.10 14.12
N TRP A 1025 40.56 -47.57 15.34
CA TRP A 1025 41.60 -47.85 16.35
C TRP A 1025 42.35 -49.17 16.14
N ASN A 1026 41.84 -50.06 15.29
CA ASN A 1026 42.41 -51.40 15.07
C ASN A 1026 43.25 -51.50 13.78
N LYS A 1027 43.37 -50.42 12.98
CA LYS A 1027 44.09 -50.44 11.70
C LYS A 1027 45.07 -49.29 11.57
N ASN A 1028 46.37 -49.60 11.59
CA ASN A 1028 47.48 -48.65 11.40
C ASN A 1028 47.33 -47.76 10.15
N ALA A 1029 46.74 -48.28 9.06
CA ALA A 1029 46.53 -47.53 7.82
C ALA A 1029 45.53 -46.36 7.95
N ALA A 1030 44.57 -46.43 8.88
CA ALA A 1030 43.62 -45.34 9.10
C ALA A 1030 44.27 -44.19 9.90
N LEU A 1031 45.09 -44.53 10.90
CA LEU A 1031 45.89 -43.59 11.69
C LEU A 1031 46.89 -42.83 10.81
N ASP A 1032 47.58 -43.53 9.90
CA ASP A 1032 48.52 -42.89 8.96
C ASP A 1032 47.82 -41.93 7.99
N ASN A 1033 46.60 -42.25 7.55
CA ASN A 1033 45.79 -41.36 6.72
C ASN A 1033 45.29 -40.12 7.50
N ILE A 1034 44.94 -40.29 8.78
CA ILE A 1034 44.56 -39.17 9.65
C ILE A 1034 45.75 -38.25 9.90
N LYS A 1035 46.93 -38.80 10.23
CA LYS A 1035 48.18 -38.03 10.39
C LYS A 1035 48.48 -37.23 9.11
N LYS A 1036 48.47 -37.89 7.95
CA LYS A 1036 48.72 -37.26 6.65
C LYS A 1036 47.71 -36.15 6.29
N ASN A 1037 46.43 -36.33 6.63
CA ASN A 1037 45.41 -35.32 6.37
C ASN A 1037 45.49 -34.14 7.36
N LEU A 1038 45.90 -34.37 8.61
CA LEU A 1038 46.14 -33.32 9.60
C LEU A 1038 47.36 -32.46 9.24
N GLU A 1039 48.46 -33.08 8.80
CA GLU A 1039 49.64 -32.33 8.29
C GLU A 1039 49.27 -31.45 7.11
N LYS A 1040 48.51 -31.99 6.14
CA LYS A 1040 48.00 -31.21 5.01
C LYS A 1040 47.04 -30.09 5.43
N CYS A 1041 46.24 -30.29 6.49
CA CYS A 1041 45.41 -29.23 7.05
C CYS A 1041 46.25 -28.10 7.66
N LYS A 1042 47.34 -28.44 8.35
CA LYS A 1042 48.27 -27.46 8.94
C LYS A 1042 48.98 -26.67 7.84
N GLU A 1043 49.55 -27.36 6.85
CA GLU A 1043 50.22 -26.74 5.71
C GLU A 1043 49.28 -25.84 4.90
N ALA A 1044 48.03 -26.29 4.66
CA ALA A 1044 47.04 -25.47 3.97
C ALA A 1044 46.62 -24.23 4.77
N LYS A 1045 46.64 -24.29 6.12
CA LYS A 1045 46.34 -23.16 7.00
C LYS A 1045 47.48 -22.15 7.03
N ASP A 1046 48.72 -22.61 7.09
CA ASP A 1046 49.89 -21.72 7.11
C ASP A 1046 50.02 -20.96 5.78
N LYS A 1047 49.86 -21.65 4.64
CA LYS A 1047 49.82 -21.01 3.32
C LYS A 1047 48.63 -20.08 3.12
N LEU A 1048 47.54 -20.30 3.85
CA LEU A 1048 46.38 -19.40 3.84
C LEU A 1048 46.71 -18.10 4.58
N LEU A 1049 47.33 -18.18 5.76
CA LEU A 1049 47.76 -17.00 6.53
C LEU A 1049 48.80 -16.17 5.78
N GLU A 1050 49.76 -16.83 5.11
CA GLU A 1050 50.75 -16.15 4.26
C GLU A 1050 50.06 -15.39 3.12
N ALA A 1051 49.17 -16.06 2.39
CA ALA A 1051 48.46 -15.45 1.28
C ALA A 1051 47.52 -14.30 1.72
N GLU A 1052 46.88 -14.41 2.89
CA GLU A 1052 46.08 -13.34 3.50
C GLU A 1052 46.93 -12.13 3.89
N SER A 1053 48.14 -12.36 4.42
CA SER A 1053 49.07 -11.27 4.75
C SER A 1053 49.53 -10.50 3.50
N ILE A 1054 49.75 -11.19 2.38
CA ILE A 1054 50.12 -10.56 1.09
C ILE A 1054 48.95 -9.73 0.53
N VAL A 1055 47.72 -10.20 0.66
CA VAL A 1055 46.54 -9.42 0.26
C VAL A 1055 46.39 -8.17 1.14
N ALA A 1056 46.67 -8.29 2.44
CA ALA A 1056 46.63 -7.16 3.37
C ALA A 1056 47.71 -6.10 3.07
N THR A 1057 48.90 -6.50 2.62
CA THR A 1057 49.96 -5.56 2.21
C THR A 1057 49.69 -4.90 0.86
N LEU A 1058 48.98 -5.57 -0.04
CA LEU A 1058 48.60 -5.00 -1.35
C LEU A 1058 47.44 -3.99 -1.26
N ALA A 1059 46.52 -4.17 -0.30
CA ALA A 1059 45.37 -3.28 -0.11
C ALA A 1059 45.72 -1.77 -0.01
N PRO A 1060 46.70 -1.31 0.78
CA PRO A 1060 47.05 0.12 0.86
C PRO A 1060 47.68 0.66 -0.43
N MET A 1061 48.33 -0.17 -1.26
CA MET A 1061 48.86 0.28 -2.56
C MET A 1061 47.76 0.71 -3.53
N ARG A 1062 46.54 0.20 -3.35
CA ARG A 1062 45.34 0.61 -4.09
C ARG A 1062 45.05 2.11 -3.92
N ASP A 1063 45.23 2.63 -2.70
CA ASP A 1063 44.88 4.01 -2.39
C ASP A 1063 45.83 5.04 -3.01
N LEU A 1064 47.04 4.63 -3.42
CA LEU A 1064 47.98 5.48 -4.15
C LEU A 1064 47.41 5.98 -5.49
N TYR A 1065 46.53 5.21 -6.14
CA TYR A 1065 45.89 5.57 -7.41
C TYR A 1065 44.60 6.39 -7.24
N ARG A 1066 44.12 6.55 -6.01
CA ARG A 1066 42.87 7.29 -5.69
C ARG A 1066 42.83 8.73 -6.21
N PRO A 1067 43.93 9.50 -6.26
CA PRO A 1067 43.91 10.86 -6.83
C PRO A 1067 43.46 10.92 -8.30
N ILE A 1068 43.83 9.92 -9.13
CA ILE A 1068 43.38 9.83 -10.54
C ILE A 1068 41.86 9.67 -10.59
N ALA A 1069 41.33 8.78 -9.75
CA ALA A 1069 39.90 8.54 -9.65
C ALA A 1069 39.15 9.80 -9.20
N LYS A 1070 39.60 10.47 -8.13
CA LYS A 1070 39.02 11.74 -7.64
C LYS A 1070 38.97 12.79 -8.75
N ARG A 1071 40.05 12.93 -9.54
CA ARG A 1071 40.08 13.85 -10.68
C ARG A 1071 39.04 13.49 -11.73
N ALA A 1072 38.92 12.22 -12.09
CA ALA A 1072 37.97 11.75 -13.08
C ALA A 1072 36.52 11.98 -12.65
N VAL A 1073 36.21 11.81 -11.36
CA VAL A 1073 34.88 12.13 -10.79
C VAL A 1073 34.56 13.61 -10.97
N ILE A 1074 35.48 14.50 -10.59
CA ILE A 1074 35.29 15.96 -10.69
C ILE A 1074 34.98 16.35 -12.14
N LEU A 1075 35.76 15.84 -13.10
CA LEU A 1075 35.58 16.13 -14.52
C LEU A 1075 34.25 15.59 -15.06
N TYR A 1076 33.86 14.38 -14.67
CA TYR A 1076 32.59 13.79 -15.06
C TYR A 1076 31.40 14.56 -14.46
N GLN A 1077 31.47 14.97 -13.20
CA GLN A 1077 30.43 15.79 -12.57
C GLN A 1077 30.32 17.17 -13.23
N ALA A 1078 31.45 17.84 -13.51
CA ALA A 1078 31.48 19.10 -14.26
C ALA A 1078 30.78 18.95 -15.61
N ARG A 1079 31.09 17.86 -16.33
CA ARG A 1079 30.44 17.52 -17.59
C ARG A 1079 28.93 17.29 -17.44
N LYS A 1080 28.49 16.56 -16.42
CA LYS A 1080 27.07 16.25 -16.17
C LYS A 1080 26.24 17.50 -15.86
N ASP A 1081 26.81 18.45 -15.12
CA ASP A 1081 26.10 19.68 -14.78
C ASP A 1081 25.89 20.62 -15.98
N MET A 1082 26.66 20.47 -17.07
CA MET A 1082 26.42 21.24 -18.30
C MET A 1082 25.03 20.97 -18.90
N THR A 1083 24.41 19.82 -18.60
CA THR A 1083 23.02 19.53 -18.99
C THR A 1083 22.03 20.55 -18.40
N LYS A 1084 22.32 21.12 -17.23
CA LYS A 1084 21.50 22.19 -16.61
C LYS A 1084 21.58 23.51 -17.39
N VAL A 1085 22.70 23.77 -18.06
CA VAL A 1085 22.90 24.98 -18.88
C VAL A 1085 22.14 24.86 -20.20
N ASN A 1086 22.21 23.70 -20.85
CA ASN A 1086 21.45 23.43 -22.07
C ASN A 1086 21.12 21.95 -22.18
N HIS A 1087 19.85 21.65 -22.47
CA HIS A 1087 19.35 20.28 -22.66
C HIS A 1087 20.10 19.51 -23.76
N MET A 1088 20.73 20.16 -24.74
CA MET A 1088 21.53 19.49 -25.78
C MET A 1088 22.83 18.85 -25.24
N TYR A 1089 23.32 19.27 -24.07
CA TYR A 1089 24.53 18.73 -23.47
C TYR A 1089 24.24 17.45 -22.71
N GLN A 1090 23.85 16.41 -23.45
CA GLN A 1090 23.67 15.06 -22.93
C GLN A 1090 24.93 14.23 -23.15
N PHE A 1091 25.41 13.64 -22.07
CA PHE A 1091 26.70 12.99 -22.04
C PHE A 1091 26.59 11.62 -21.37
N SER A 1092 26.76 10.56 -22.15
CA SER A 1092 26.81 9.20 -21.60
C SER A 1092 28.10 8.97 -20.81
N LEU A 1093 27.94 8.33 -19.64
CA LEU A 1093 29.01 7.80 -18.80
C LEU A 1093 29.79 6.68 -19.50
N GLU A 1094 29.11 5.71 -20.13
CA GLU A 1094 29.76 4.59 -20.84
C GLU A 1094 30.79 5.11 -21.85
N ARG A 1095 30.41 6.11 -22.65
CA ARG A 1095 31.32 6.72 -23.62
C ARG A 1095 32.52 7.41 -22.96
N PHE A 1096 32.37 7.94 -21.74
CA PHE A 1096 33.49 8.50 -20.99
C PHE A 1096 34.48 7.41 -20.59
N ILE A 1097 33.97 6.31 -20.03
CA ILE A 1097 34.74 5.18 -19.52
C ILE A 1097 35.44 4.44 -20.66
N ASP A 1098 34.78 4.24 -21.80
CA ASP A 1098 35.32 3.41 -22.88
C ASP A 1098 36.29 4.17 -23.79
N LYS A 1099 36.08 5.49 -23.97
CA LYS A 1099 36.83 6.27 -24.98
C LYS A 1099 37.72 7.36 -24.41
N VAL A 1100 37.32 8.06 -23.36
CA VAL A 1100 38.07 9.24 -22.86
C VAL A 1100 39.07 8.82 -21.79
N PHE A 1101 38.63 7.96 -20.87
CA PHE A 1101 39.44 7.48 -19.77
C PHE A 1101 40.65 6.64 -20.22
N PRO A 1102 40.51 5.61 -21.09
CA PRO A 1102 41.62 4.71 -21.42
C PRO A 1102 42.71 5.39 -22.26
N ASN A 1103 42.33 6.31 -23.15
CA ASN A 1103 43.25 7.09 -23.97
C ASN A 1103 44.22 7.96 -23.14
N SER A 1104 43.92 8.19 -21.86
CA SER A 1104 44.75 9.00 -20.97
C SER A 1104 45.94 8.23 -20.38
N PHE A 1105 45.92 6.90 -20.47
CA PHE A 1105 46.99 6.02 -20.01
C PHE A 1105 48.06 5.75 -21.08
N ASP A 1106 47.75 6.01 -22.37
CA ASP A 1106 48.66 5.77 -23.48
C ASP A 1106 49.90 6.68 -23.44
N PRO A 1107 51.13 6.12 -23.39
CA PRO A 1107 52.36 6.90 -23.27
C PRO A 1107 52.70 7.74 -24.51
N SER A 1108 52.10 7.45 -25.67
CA SER A 1108 52.36 8.17 -26.93
C SER A 1108 51.87 9.62 -26.92
N GLN A 1109 50.78 9.93 -26.19
CA GLN A 1109 50.23 11.29 -26.04
C GLN A 1109 51.00 12.11 -25.00
N ASN A 1110 51.54 11.48 -23.96
CA ASN A 1110 52.31 12.14 -22.89
C ASN A 1110 53.65 12.72 -23.39
N SER A 1111 54.16 12.21 -24.52
CA SER A 1111 55.40 12.67 -25.15
C SER A 1111 55.33 14.06 -25.79
N ILE A 1112 54.13 14.61 -26.01
CA ILE A 1112 53.94 15.90 -26.69
C ILE A 1112 54.17 17.09 -25.73
N GLN A 1113 54.00 16.91 -24.41
CA GLN A 1113 54.21 17.98 -23.41
C GLN A 1113 55.60 17.99 -22.77
N ASN A 1114 56.29 16.84 -22.67
CA ASN A 1114 57.65 16.79 -22.13
C ASN A 1114 58.68 17.56 -22.98
N ARG A 1115 58.33 17.92 -24.23
CA ARG A 1115 59.16 18.76 -25.09
C ARG A 1115 59.05 20.26 -24.81
N SER A 1116 57.99 20.70 -24.13
CA SER A 1116 57.78 22.13 -23.77
C SER A 1116 58.22 22.49 -22.35
N MET A 1117 58.50 21.52 -21.47
CA MET A 1117 59.05 21.78 -20.13
C MET A 1117 60.59 21.86 -20.11
N GLN A 1118 61.28 21.29 -21.10
CA GLN A 1118 62.75 21.39 -21.19
C GLN A 1118 63.26 22.81 -21.50
N SER A 1119 62.40 23.74 -21.91
CA SER A 1119 62.78 25.15 -22.12
C SER A 1119 62.65 26.04 -20.87
N ALA A 1120 62.20 25.51 -19.73
CA ALA A 1120 61.92 26.31 -18.52
C ALA A 1120 62.74 25.93 -17.28
N GLN A 1121 63.65 24.96 -17.35
CA GLN A 1121 64.54 24.57 -16.23
C GLN A 1121 66.02 24.65 -16.65
N SER A 1122 66.47 25.87 -16.92
CA SER A 1122 67.83 26.27 -16.59
C SER A 1122 67.69 27.22 -15.41
N ILE A 1123 68.02 26.75 -14.21
CA ILE A 1123 68.24 27.45 -12.93
C ILE A 1123 67.88 26.43 -11.83
N ASP A 1124 68.84 26.22 -10.93
CA ASP A 1124 68.80 25.41 -9.70
C ASP A 1124 69.03 23.89 -9.83
N LYS A 1125 70.26 23.56 -10.21
CA LYS A 1125 70.96 22.37 -9.71
C LYS A 1125 71.65 22.77 -8.41
N GLU A 1126 71.13 22.39 -7.24
CA GLU A 1126 71.86 22.20 -5.97
C GLU A 1126 70.87 22.13 -4.79
N THR A 1127 70.27 20.94 -4.58
CA THR A 1127 69.56 20.41 -3.38
C THR A 1127 68.59 19.34 -3.92
N GLU A 1128 68.57 18.05 -3.60
CA GLU A 1128 69.13 17.23 -2.53
C GLU A 1128 69.28 15.80 -3.09
N GLN A 1129 70.37 15.13 -2.74
CA GLN A 1129 70.39 13.67 -2.67
C GLN A 1129 69.71 13.29 -1.36
N ILE A 1130 68.55 12.62 -1.38
CA ILE A 1130 68.06 11.71 -0.34
C ILE A 1130 67.06 10.73 -0.98
N GLU A 1131 67.40 9.45 -0.85
CA GLU A 1131 66.59 8.23 -0.85
C GLU A 1131 65.98 7.65 -2.14
N GLN A 1132 66.19 6.33 -2.23
CA GLN A 1132 65.66 5.39 -3.21
C GLN A 1132 64.14 5.40 -3.07
N ASP A 1133 63.37 5.61 -4.13
CA ASP A 1133 61.94 5.34 -4.03
C ASP A 1133 61.33 5.03 -5.39
N GLN A 1134 60.84 3.79 -5.54
CA GLN A 1134 59.82 3.44 -6.54
C GLN A 1134 58.62 4.40 -6.46
N ASP A 1135 58.41 5.04 -5.29
CA ASP A 1135 57.38 6.05 -5.06
C ASP A 1135 57.59 7.35 -5.84
N TYR A 1136 58.83 7.76 -6.17
CA TYR A 1136 59.06 8.98 -6.97
C TYR A 1136 58.66 8.80 -8.43
N GLU A 1137 59.00 7.64 -9.01
CA GLU A 1137 58.63 7.30 -10.40
C GLU A 1137 57.11 7.08 -10.54
N LEU A 1138 56.49 6.43 -9.54
CA LEU A 1138 55.04 6.29 -9.46
C LEU A 1138 54.34 7.65 -9.33
N ASN A 1139 54.83 8.55 -8.47
CA ASN A 1139 54.26 9.89 -8.30
C ASN A 1139 54.37 10.74 -9.58
N GLN A 1140 55.48 10.66 -10.32
CA GLN A 1140 55.59 11.32 -11.62
C GLN A 1140 54.61 10.75 -12.66
N ARG A 1141 54.42 9.42 -12.66
CA ARG A 1141 53.44 8.75 -13.52
C ARG A 1141 52.01 9.19 -13.18
N LEU A 1142 51.66 9.27 -11.90
CA LEU A 1142 50.34 9.72 -11.42
C LEU A 1142 50.03 11.14 -11.92
N ILE A 1143 50.95 12.09 -11.74
CA ILE A 1143 50.77 13.49 -12.19
C ILE A 1143 50.60 13.55 -13.71
N SER A 1144 51.43 12.82 -14.47
CA SER A 1144 51.34 12.79 -15.93
C SER A 1144 49.99 12.26 -16.42
N VAL A 1145 49.44 11.23 -15.78
CA VAL A 1145 48.14 10.65 -16.13
C VAL A 1145 46.99 11.62 -15.79
N VAL A 1146 47.04 12.29 -14.63
CA VAL A 1146 46.04 13.29 -14.21
C VAL A 1146 45.94 14.46 -15.19
N ASP A 1147 47.09 14.95 -15.67
CA ASP A 1147 47.13 16.05 -16.65
C ASP A 1147 46.62 15.63 -18.03
N SER A 1148 47.07 14.47 -18.51
CA SER A 1148 46.60 13.88 -19.76
C SER A 1148 45.08 13.68 -19.75
N LEU A 1149 44.54 13.15 -18.66
CA LEU A 1149 43.10 12.96 -18.44
C LEU A 1149 42.32 14.27 -18.48
N THR A 1150 42.82 15.32 -17.82
CA THR A 1150 42.18 16.64 -17.82
C THR A 1150 42.11 17.23 -19.23
N VAL A 1151 43.22 17.16 -19.99
CA VAL A 1151 43.30 17.71 -21.35
C VAL A 1151 42.42 16.92 -22.33
N ASN A 1152 42.45 15.58 -22.26
CA ASN A 1152 41.65 14.73 -23.14
C ASN A 1152 40.15 14.92 -22.89
N CYS A 1153 39.75 15.01 -21.62
CA CYS A 1153 38.38 15.29 -21.24
C CYS A 1153 37.93 16.66 -21.78
N TYR A 1154 38.74 17.70 -21.60
CA TYR A 1154 38.44 19.05 -22.08
C TYR A 1154 38.30 19.11 -23.61
N LYS A 1155 39.23 18.49 -24.34
CA LYS A 1155 39.18 18.41 -25.82
C LYS A 1155 37.91 17.71 -26.30
N HIS A 1156 37.58 16.55 -25.72
CA HIS A 1156 36.40 15.79 -26.13
C HIS A 1156 35.09 16.54 -25.85
N ILE A 1157 34.98 17.25 -24.73
CA ILE A 1157 33.78 18.00 -24.36
C ILE A 1157 33.65 19.27 -25.21
N CYS A 1158 34.75 19.99 -25.48
CA CYS A 1158 34.74 21.20 -26.29
C CYS A 1158 34.29 20.98 -27.75
N LEU A 1159 34.31 19.74 -28.26
CA LEU A 1159 33.72 19.40 -29.56
C LEU A 1159 32.19 19.51 -29.56
N ALA A 1160 31.55 19.31 -28.40
CA ALA A 1160 30.09 19.33 -28.26
C ALA A 1160 29.57 20.68 -27.71
N LEU A 1161 30.40 21.44 -26.97
CA LEU A 1161 30.01 22.72 -26.39
C LEU A 1161 30.02 23.85 -27.42
N PHE A 1162 29.09 24.79 -27.28
CA PHE A 1162 29.15 26.06 -28.02
C PHE A 1162 30.31 26.90 -27.50
N GLU A 1163 30.90 27.71 -28.38
CA GLU A 1163 32.04 28.58 -28.04
C GLU A 1163 31.79 29.43 -26.79
N LYS A 1164 30.60 30.01 -26.68
CA LYS A 1164 30.16 30.82 -25.52
C LYS A 1164 30.19 30.06 -24.18
N HIS A 1165 30.03 28.74 -24.17
CA HIS A 1165 29.94 27.94 -22.95
C HIS A 1165 31.28 27.24 -22.61
N LYS A 1166 32.31 27.35 -23.46
CA LYS A 1166 33.63 26.74 -23.20
C LYS A 1166 34.35 27.40 -22.02
N ILE A 1167 34.26 28.73 -21.91
CA ILE A 1167 34.84 29.49 -20.79
C ILE A 1167 34.14 29.11 -19.49
N LEU A 1168 32.79 29.02 -19.52
CA LEU A 1168 32.00 28.59 -18.36
C LEU A 1168 32.42 27.19 -17.88
N PHE A 1169 32.60 26.24 -18.82
CA PHE A 1169 33.06 24.90 -18.49
C PHE A 1169 34.47 24.90 -17.90
N SER A 1170 35.38 25.72 -18.45
CA SER A 1170 36.75 25.87 -17.93
C SER A 1170 36.76 26.41 -16.50
N LEU A 1171 35.95 27.44 -16.24
CA LEU A 1171 35.78 28.02 -14.90
C LEU A 1171 35.21 27.00 -13.92
N GLN A 1172 34.19 26.24 -14.34
CA GLN A 1172 33.58 25.21 -13.51
C GLN A 1172 34.56 24.09 -13.14
N VAL A 1173 35.40 23.64 -14.08
CA VAL A 1173 36.45 22.65 -13.80
C VAL A 1173 37.48 23.22 -12.83
N ALA A 1174 37.97 24.45 -13.05
CA ALA A 1174 38.95 25.09 -12.20
C ALA A 1174 38.47 25.24 -10.75
N LEU A 1175 37.24 25.76 -10.56
CA LEU A 1175 36.66 25.94 -9.23
C LEU A 1175 36.47 24.61 -8.49
N ARG A 1176 36.05 23.55 -9.18
CA ARG A 1176 35.89 22.22 -8.53
C ARG A 1176 37.20 21.57 -8.16
N VAL A 1177 38.23 21.76 -8.98
CA VAL A 1177 39.58 21.30 -8.66
C VAL A 1177 40.11 22.03 -7.42
N GLN A 1178 39.95 23.36 -7.36
CA GLN A 1178 40.38 24.15 -6.20
C GLN A 1178 39.60 23.79 -4.94
N LEU A 1179 38.29 23.53 -5.05
CA LEU A 1179 37.49 22.98 -3.95
C LEU A 1179 38.00 21.63 -3.46
N SER A 1180 38.40 20.73 -4.37
CA SER A 1180 38.92 19.40 -3.98
C SER A 1180 40.30 19.44 -3.32
N MET A 1181 41.04 20.54 -3.50
CA MET A 1181 42.35 20.80 -2.90
C MET A 1181 42.23 21.69 -1.65
N ASP A 1182 41.00 21.98 -1.18
CA ASP A 1182 40.69 22.87 -0.05
C ASP A 1182 41.30 24.28 -0.18
N LEU A 1183 41.62 24.72 -1.40
CA LEU A 1183 42.15 26.06 -1.69
C LEU A 1183 41.07 27.16 -1.64
N ILE A 1184 39.80 26.76 -1.81
CA ILE A 1184 38.62 27.62 -1.76
C ILE A 1184 37.59 26.95 -0.85
N THR A 1185 36.96 27.71 0.03
CA THR A 1185 35.88 27.20 0.86
C THR A 1185 34.50 27.35 0.18
N ARG A 1186 33.58 26.43 0.47
CA ARG A 1186 32.20 26.49 -0.04
C ARG A 1186 31.49 27.83 0.22
N PRO A 1187 31.60 28.47 1.41
CA PRO A 1187 31.01 29.79 1.63
C PRO A 1187 31.64 30.91 0.79
N GLU A 1188 32.95 30.87 0.51
CA GLU A 1188 33.59 31.85 -0.38
C GLU A 1188 33.10 31.71 -1.82
N LEU A 1189 32.92 30.47 -2.28
CA LEU A 1189 32.34 30.20 -3.60
C LEU A 1189 30.88 30.66 -3.68
N ASP A 1190 30.07 30.37 -2.66
CA ASP A 1190 28.67 30.81 -2.61
C ASP A 1190 28.57 32.35 -2.57
N PHE A 1191 29.49 33.03 -1.88
CA PHE A 1191 29.60 34.48 -1.92
C PHE A 1191 29.93 34.99 -3.33
N PHE A 1192 30.96 34.41 -3.97
CA PHE A 1192 31.34 34.76 -5.35
C PHE A 1192 30.17 34.57 -6.33
N MET A 1193 29.41 33.48 -6.20
CA MET A 1193 28.26 33.17 -7.06
C MET A 1193 26.99 33.99 -6.77
N ARG A 1194 26.87 34.61 -5.58
CA ARG A 1194 25.73 35.49 -5.22
C ARG A 1194 25.98 36.96 -5.54
N VAL A 1195 27.26 37.37 -5.56
CA VAL A 1195 27.67 38.76 -5.83
C VAL A 1195 27.81 39.03 -7.34
N VAL A 1196 28.11 38.01 -8.13
CA VAL A 1196 28.02 38.01 -9.60
C VAL A 1196 26.59 37.69 -10.03
#